data_AF-A0A5C3F207-F1
#
_entry.id   AF-A0A5C3F207-F1
#
_cell.length_a   1.000
_cell.length_b   1.000
_cell.length_c   1.000
_cell.angle_alpha   90.00
_cell.angle_beta   90.00
_cell.angle_gamma   90.00
#
_symmetry.space_group_name_H-M   'P 1'
#
loop_
_entity.id
_entity.type
_entity.pdbx_description
1 polymer ?
#
loop_
_entity_poly.entity_id
_entity_poly.type
_entity_poly.pdbx_seq_one_letter_code
_entity_poly.pdbx_strand_id
1 'polypeptide(L)'
;MRSTLLRAIRPSSSQAQAQRLRLPLVEQVRPSSTSAGQAFSTSDEALIAKIEQRQLRYRLSTAGKSEADRQEATDLAHAEVRWLLEEVRSWPGTSSKSLAHQQRRQLIQMARSMTRCQKPISYVLGHHPFGDLPKELIVRPPCLIPRPETEEWASQLANKVADALEHRSRSASSSSSSAGVDGQVIFRILDLCTGSGCIAILLAHTLLKRLGPSGWHITACDRSADAVKLARDNAVHIGIPQANLHVSEADIFHDGDMKALLGACPADPNRPFDLVVCNPPYIPRAEWQQLDPSVKAWEDPLALIGEERADQRSPDDHGKSTAASLGLDFYHRLAVLARDPTFLSSASEAPHSDALPRIVAEFGKGQHGAVRGIFNDAALSQVPALQTSPKMGPSPPKVVRLKQKLLIAGLGNHTHPLTRHSIGQLILEDLPKRLHRHTLVQHQRLQAKAERVERYLASSRRSESGDAVNGRGRPTIVPLMHPAKADEGPAEPLAAPEDLSGELAVHRELRSWSCTVPVLVEVRPAPSTKPSDAKTSRNGPPVMVQLDLVLYKTRYLMNESGKGIARAISHFGVGGSQAAREDRYADVLILHDELSRGFGRISRKDRGSAAGHNGIRSCFSSLKIRDIDTEVLPRLRIGIGRPEDAPSASASQQRERGLMSKLSAKMDTATWVLSKMDGAQVQSCRFVDPQPDSAAGDEEWRVDDSKPIPKGADASEPGVVMELTARKVLEWVRERALAALEQEGWSPDGPASRPSPRPSRESGERKPGGRIEVRRDLFGVDRSLWLY
;
A
#
# COMPACT_ATOMS: atom_id res chain seq x y z
N MET A 1 4.48 91.42 17.01
CA MET A 1 5.38 91.08 15.89
C MET A 1 5.11 89.64 15.47
N ARG A 2 4.58 89.47 14.24
CA ARG A 2 4.51 88.28 13.34
C ARG A 2 4.25 86.89 14.00
N SER A 3 3.08 86.25 13.95
CA SER A 3 2.20 85.79 12.83
C SER A 3 2.57 84.43 12.19
N THR A 4 1.62 83.48 12.33
CA THR A 4 1.12 82.47 11.32
C THR A 4 2.02 81.30 10.88
N LEU A 5 1.58 80.08 10.50
CA LEU A 5 0.30 79.42 10.09
C LEU A 5 0.49 77.87 10.33
N LEU A 6 -0.42 77.11 10.98
CA LEU A 6 -1.57 76.31 10.46
C LEU A 6 -1.18 75.03 9.64
N ARG A 7 -1.77 73.83 9.80
CA ARG A 7 -3.17 73.38 10.12
C ARG A 7 -3.16 71.86 10.48
N ALA A 8 -3.57 71.38 11.67
CA ALA A 8 -4.90 70.87 12.12
C ALA A 8 -5.56 69.82 11.18
N ILE A 9 -6.12 68.66 11.61
CA ILE A 9 -7.18 68.43 12.63
C ILE A 9 -7.19 66.95 13.14
N ARG A 10 -7.48 66.76 14.43
CA ARG A 10 -8.10 65.59 15.14
C ARG A 10 -9.30 66.16 15.96
N PRO A 11 -10.17 65.43 16.71
CA PRO A 11 -10.42 63.97 16.90
C PRO A 11 -11.93 63.55 16.95
N SER A 12 -12.25 62.25 17.02
CA SER A 12 -13.25 61.66 17.96
C SER A 12 -13.41 60.13 17.83
N SER A 13 -13.20 59.44 18.96
CA SER A 13 -13.82 58.19 19.49
C SER A 13 -14.51 57.14 18.59
N SER A 14 -14.14 55.86 18.76
CA SER A 14 -15.06 54.80 19.24
C SER A 14 -14.34 53.51 19.64
N GLN A 15 -14.71 52.96 20.80
CA GLN A 15 -14.44 51.60 21.26
C GLN A 15 -15.09 50.53 20.35
N ALA A 16 -14.50 49.33 20.25
CA ALA A 16 -15.15 48.00 20.38
C ALA A 16 -14.20 46.89 19.85
N GLN A 17 -13.66 46.04 20.72
CA GLN A 17 -14.12 44.67 21.01
C GLN A 17 -13.38 43.58 20.22
N ALA A 18 -12.31 43.05 20.83
CA ALA A 18 -11.88 41.67 20.59
C ALA A 18 -12.81 40.74 21.39
N GLN A 19 -13.79 40.14 20.73
CA GLN A 19 -14.66 39.13 21.30
C GLN A 19 -13.87 37.84 21.56
N ARG A 20 -13.47 37.62 22.82
CA ARG A 20 -13.30 36.27 23.35
C ARG A 20 -14.70 35.69 23.53
N LEU A 21 -15.02 34.64 22.79
CA LEU A 21 -16.21 33.82 22.99
C LEU A 21 -16.23 33.30 24.44
N ARG A 22 -17.01 33.98 25.28
CA ARG A 22 -17.46 33.48 26.58
C ARG A 22 -18.55 32.44 26.31
N LEU A 23 -18.32 31.21 26.75
CA LEU A 23 -19.42 30.25 26.93
C LEU A 23 -20.39 30.83 27.97
N PRO A 24 -21.72 30.70 27.78
CA PRO A 24 -22.70 31.31 28.67
C PRO A 24 -22.62 30.71 30.07
N LEU A 25 -22.60 31.60 31.07
CA LEU A 25 -22.91 31.29 32.46
C LEU A 25 -24.34 30.74 32.51
N VAL A 26 -24.48 29.47 32.84
CA VAL A 26 -25.75 28.92 33.33
C VAL A 26 -26.01 29.55 34.69
N GLU A 27 -27.13 30.26 34.81
CA GLU A 27 -27.65 30.78 36.06
C GLU A 27 -27.71 29.67 37.12
N GLN A 28 -27.12 29.97 38.27
CA GLN A 28 -27.20 29.13 39.45
C GLN A 28 -28.63 29.09 39.95
N VAL A 29 -29.29 27.94 39.81
CA VAL A 29 -30.35 27.54 40.74
C VAL A 29 -29.70 27.45 42.12
N ARG A 30 -30.07 28.34 43.05
CA ARG A 30 -29.67 28.26 44.46
C ARG A 30 -30.33 27.04 45.10
N PRO A 31 -29.58 26.08 45.68
CA PRO A 31 -30.10 25.30 46.80
C PRO A 31 -29.85 26.09 48.09
N SER A 32 -30.91 26.16 48.88
CA SER A 32 -30.97 26.69 50.23
C SER A 32 -29.89 26.12 51.14
N SER A 33 -29.31 27.02 51.94
CA SER A 33 -28.64 26.84 53.22
C SER A 33 -28.69 25.41 53.82
N THR A 34 -27.53 24.76 53.86
CA THR A 34 -27.16 23.92 55.00
C THR A 34 -25.70 24.15 55.38
N SER A 35 -25.55 24.36 56.68
CA SER A 35 -24.33 24.61 57.44
C SER A 35 -23.28 23.52 57.29
N ALA A 36 -22.05 23.90 56.97
CA ALA A 36 -20.85 23.39 57.64
C ALA A 36 -19.63 24.17 57.11
N GLY A 37 -19.17 25.12 57.92
CA GLY A 37 -17.81 25.61 57.80
C GLY A 37 -16.85 24.46 58.14
N GLN A 38 -16.26 23.86 57.11
CA GLN A 38 -14.96 23.23 57.23
C GLN A 38 -14.03 23.93 56.26
N ALA A 39 -13.21 24.81 56.81
CA ALA A 39 -11.99 25.26 56.15
C ALA A 39 -11.13 24.01 55.90
N PHE A 40 -11.25 23.42 54.71
CA PHE A 40 -10.36 22.37 54.25
C PHE A 40 -8.97 22.99 54.00
N SER A 41 -8.21 23.13 55.07
CA SER A 41 -6.75 23.24 55.00
C SER A 41 -6.22 21.90 54.48
N THR A 42 -6.25 21.70 53.17
CA THR A 42 -5.49 20.60 52.56
C THR A 42 -4.06 21.08 52.41
N SER A 43 -3.13 20.50 53.16
CA SER A 43 -1.70 20.63 52.92
C SER A 43 -1.39 20.40 51.43
N ASP A 44 -0.34 21.01 50.90
CA ASP A 44 0.06 20.76 49.50
C ASP A 44 0.24 19.26 49.25
N GLU A 45 0.78 18.52 50.21
CA GLU A 45 0.91 17.06 50.19
C GLU A 45 -0.42 16.34 49.96
N ALA A 46 -1.49 16.71 50.68
CA ALA A 46 -2.80 16.08 50.52
C ALA A 46 -3.44 16.38 49.15
N LEU A 47 -3.17 17.56 48.58
CA LEU A 47 -3.59 17.89 47.22
C LEU A 47 -2.78 17.10 46.18
N ILE A 48 -1.45 17.08 46.32
CA ILE A 48 -0.53 16.40 45.42
C ILE A 48 -0.86 14.90 45.38
N ALA A 49 -0.99 14.25 46.54
CA ALA A 49 -1.36 12.83 46.62
C ALA A 49 -2.68 12.50 45.91
N LYS A 50 -3.68 13.40 45.96
CA LYS A 50 -4.93 13.22 45.21
C LYS A 50 -4.74 13.35 43.70
N ILE A 51 -3.84 14.22 43.26
CA ILE A 51 -3.51 14.38 41.84
C ILE A 51 -2.70 13.17 41.36
N GLU A 52 -1.72 12.69 42.12
CA GLU A 52 -0.96 11.47 41.84
C GLU A 52 -1.89 10.26 41.72
N GLN A 53 -2.78 10.05 42.68
CA GLN A 53 -3.75 8.95 42.60
C GLN A 53 -4.64 9.06 41.35
N ARG A 54 -4.98 10.29 40.94
CA ARG A 54 -5.79 10.54 39.74
C ARG A 54 -5.01 10.23 38.46
N GLN A 55 -3.77 10.69 38.34
CA GLN A 55 -2.90 10.39 37.19
C GLN A 55 -2.60 8.91 37.11
N LEU A 56 -2.30 8.28 38.24
CA LEU A 56 -2.03 6.84 38.32
C LEU A 56 -3.22 6.02 37.84
N ARG A 57 -4.45 6.34 38.30
CA ARG A 57 -5.67 5.69 37.80
C ARG A 57 -5.86 5.88 36.30
N TYR A 58 -5.59 7.07 35.80
CA TYR A 58 -5.70 7.37 34.37
C TYR A 58 -4.69 6.55 33.55
N ARG A 59 -3.40 6.60 33.89
CA ARG A 59 -2.35 5.88 33.16
C ARG A 59 -2.49 4.36 33.26
N LEU A 60 -2.84 3.83 34.43
CA LEU A 60 -3.12 2.39 34.59
C LEU A 60 -4.38 1.93 33.83
N SER A 61 -5.35 2.82 33.59
CA SER A 61 -6.55 2.47 32.83
C SER A 61 -6.30 2.33 31.32
N THR A 62 -5.24 2.98 30.82
CA THR A 62 -4.82 2.95 29.41
C THR A 62 -3.65 1.99 29.16
N ALA A 63 -2.94 1.57 30.20
CA ALA A 63 -1.76 0.70 30.09
C ALA A 63 -2.11 -0.73 29.60
N GLY A 64 -1.13 -1.37 28.98
CA GLY A 64 -1.18 -2.79 28.67
C GLY A 64 -1.26 -3.68 29.92
N LYS A 65 -1.52 -4.97 29.71
CA LYS A 65 -1.73 -5.93 30.81
C LYS A 65 -0.43 -6.45 31.41
N SER A 66 0.72 -6.22 30.77
CA SER A 66 1.99 -6.72 31.28
C SER A 66 2.44 -5.94 32.52
N GLU A 67 3.28 -6.56 33.34
CA GLU A 67 3.86 -5.90 34.50
C GLU A 67 4.74 -4.70 34.09
N ALA A 68 5.49 -4.83 32.99
CA ALA A 68 6.29 -3.76 32.42
C ALA A 68 5.44 -2.55 32.01
N ASP A 69 4.33 -2.75 31.28
CA ASP A 69 3.44 -1.66 30.86
C ASP A 69 2.84 -0.92 32.05
N ARG A 70 2.54 -1.64 33.13
CA ARG A 70 1.97 -1.08 34.36
C ARG A 70 2.99 -0.29 35.16
N GLN A 71 4.24 -0.75 35.18
CA GLN A 71 5.34 -0.03 35.81
C GLN A 71 5.63 1.28 35.05
N GLU A 72 5.75 1.21 33.73
CA GLU A 72 5.94 2.39 32.87
C GLU A 72 4.80 3.41 33.04
N ALA A 73 3.55 2.95 33.08
CA ALA A 73 2.39 3.81 33.33
C ALA A 73 2.42 4.47 34.72
N THR A 74 2.97 3.79 35.72
CA THR A 74 3.14 4.33 37.08
C THR A 74 4.22 5.40 37.10
N ASP A 75 5.37 5.13 36.47
CA ASP A 75 6.48 6.07 36.39
C ASP A 75 6.10 7.32 35.61
N LEU A 76 5.37 7.16 34.50
CA LEU A 76 4.83 8.28 33.72
C LEU A 76 3.84 9.11 34.54
N ALA A 77 2.94 8.48 35.30
CA ALA A 77 2.00 9.21 36.15
C ALA A 77 2.71 10.08 37.20
N HIS A 78 3.77 9.55 37.84
CA HIS A 78 4.56 10.32 38.80
C HIS A 78 5.35 11.45 38.11
N ALA A 79 5.96 11.18 36.95
CA ALA A 79 6.69 12.18 36.18
C ALA A 79 5.78 13.35 35.75
N GLU A 80 4.56 13.05 35.29
CA GLU A 80 3.58 14.07 34.93
C GLU A 80 3.25 15.00 36.09
N VAL A 81 2.95 14.45 37.27
CA VAL A 81 2.64 15.28 38.44
C VAL A 81 3.84 16.13 38.83
N ARG A 82 5.05 15.57 38.78
CA ARG A 82 6.28 16.30 39.03
C ARG A 82 6.44 17.48 38.06
N TRP A 83 6.31 17.27 36.76
CA TRP A 83 6.43 18.32 35.74
C TRP A 83 5.35 19.40 35.90
N LEU A 84 4.10 19.01 36.17
CA LEU A 84 3.02 19.97 36.43
C LEU A 84 3.31 20.83 37.67
N LEU A 85 3.92 20.25 38.70
CA LEU A 85 4.32 20.97 39.92
C LEU A 85 5.50 21.91 39.66
N GLU A 86 6.51 21.46 38.93
CA GLU A 86 7.66 22.27 38.50
C GLU A 86 7.19 23.50 37.73
N GLU A 87 6.29 23.31 36.76
CA GLU A 87 5.72 24.40 35.95
C GLU A 87 4.94 25.40 36.80
N VAL A 88 4.02 24.93 37.64
CA VAL A 88 3.22 25.84 38.47
C VAL A 88 4.08 26.60 39.47
N ARG A 89 5.19 26.02 39.95
CA ARG A 89 6.15 26.65 40.85
C ARG A 89 7.07 27.65 40.17
N SER A 90 7.30 27.54 38.86
CA SER A 90 8.13 28.48 38.12
C SER A 90 7.46 29.86 37.94
N TRP A 91 6.13 29.94 38.13
CA TRP A 91 5.38 31.17 37.92
C TRP A 91 5.65 32.26 38.97
N PRO A 92 5.64 33.55 38.57
CA PRO A 92 5.92 34.67 39.47
C PRO A 92 4.96 34.74 40.68
N GLY A 93 5.49 35.12 41.85
CA GLY A 93 4.70 35.34 43.08
C GLY A 93 4.76 34.20 44.10
N THR A 94 5.81 33.37 44.07
CA THR A 94 5.96 32.17 44.89
C THR A 94 6.67 32.39 46.23
N SER A 95 6.19 31.69 47.26
CA SER A 95 6.98 31.33 48.44
C SER A 95 7.43 29.89 48.29
N SER A 96 8.72 29.61 48.53
CA SER A 96 9.32 28.27 48.39
C SER A 96 8.66 27.16 49.22
N LYS A 97 7.79 27.51 50.19
CA LYS A 97 7.24 26.55 51.16
C LYS A 97 5.81 26.07 50.87
N SER A 98 4.98 26.78 50.10
CA SER A 98 3.60 26.35 49.80
C SER A 98 3.01 26.98 48.53
N LEU A 99 2.13 26.25 47.82
CA LEU A 99 1.44 26.73 46.62
C LEU A 99 0.34 27.72 46.97
N ALA A 100 0.33 28.88 46.28
CA ALA A 100 -0.75 29.86 46.38
C ALA A 100 -2.09 29.30 45.86
N HIS A 101 -3.22 29.90 46.27
CA HIS A 101 -4.55 29.42 45.86
C HIS A 101 -4.74 29.39 44.33
N GLN A 102 -4.23 30.38 43.61
CA GLN A 102 -4.27 30.40 42.14
C GLN A 102 -3.46 29.25 41.53
N GLN A 103 -2.27 28.95 42.07
CA GLN A 103 -1.40 27.87 41.64
C GLN A 103 -2.06 26.50 41.86
N ARG A 104 -2.65 26.28 43.04
CA ARG A 104 -3.42 25.06 43.34
C ARG A 104 -4.55 24.85 42.34
N ARG A 105 -5.30 25.90 42.02
CA ARG A 105 -6.38 25.83 41.00
C ARG A 105 -5.85 25.47 39.62
N GLN A 106 -4.70 26.02 39.24
CA GLN A 106 -4.09 25.78 37.94
C GLN A 106 -3.51 24.36 37.84
N LEU A 107 -2.82 23.89 38.87
CA LEU A 107 -2.37 22.50 38.98
C LEU A 107 -3.52 21.50 38.82
N ILE A 108 -4.63 21.74 39.53
CA ILE A 108 -5.84 20.91 39.40
C ILE A 108 -6.40 20.97 37.97
N GLN A 109 -6.43 22.16 37.36
CA GLN A 109 -6.94 22.34 36.00
C GLN A 109 -6.09 21.59 34.97
N MET A 110 -4.76 21.70 35.06
CA MET A 110 -3.81 21.01 34.20
C MET A 110 -3.98 19.48 34.27
N ALA A 111 -3.99 18.91 35.48
CA ALA A 111 -4.22 17.47 35.67
C ALA A 111 -5.62 17.02 35.19
N ARG A 112 -6.64 17.87 35.33
CA ARG A 112 -7.99 17.59 34.80
C ARG A 112 -8.03 17.62 33.27
N SER A 113 -7.31 18.53 32.62
CA SER A 113 -7.23 18.58 31.15
C SER A 113 -6.63 17.29 30.57
N MET A 114 -5.61 16.73 31.22
CA MET A 114 -5.07 15.44 30.82
C MET A 114 -6.08 14.31 31.02
N THR A 115 -6.62 14.16 32.24
CA THR A 115 -7.44 12.99 32.59
C THR A 115 -8.85 13.00 32.01
N ARG A 116 -9.39 14.16 31.63
CA ARG A 116 -10.76 14.28 31.09
C ARG A 116 -10.79 14.46 29.58
N CYS A 117 -9.80 15.16 29.04
CA CYS A 117 -9.76 15.50 27.62
C CYS A 117 -8.61 14.79 26.90
N GLN A 118 -7.84 13.94 27.60
CA GLN A 118 -6.66 13.25 27.07
C GLN A 118 -5.64 14.21 26.45
N LYS A 119 -5.58 15.45 26.97
CA LYS A 119 -4.67 16.48 26.45
C LYS A 119 -3.21 16.07 26.72
N PRO A 120 -2.34 15.99 25.70
CA PRO A 120 -0.91 15.75 25.87
C PRO A 120 -0.28 16.74 26.85
N ILE A 121 0.67 16.25 27.66
CA ILE A 121 1.31 17.09 28.69
C ILE A 121 2.06 18.28 28.08
N SER A 122 2.75 18.10 26.95
CA SER A 122 3.44 19.21 26.28
C SER A 122 2.48 20.35 25.89
N TYR A 123 1.26 20.04 25.46
CA TYR A 123 0.24 21.08 25.22
C TYR A 123 -0.38 21.65 26.49
N VAL A 124 -0.35 20.92 27.60
CA VAL A 124 -0.78 21.42 28.92
C VAL A 124 0.25 22.41 29.45
N LEU A 125 1.54 22.11 29.29
CA LEU A 125 2.67 22.96 29.66
C LEU A 125 2.87 24.13 28.68
N GLY A 126 2.58 23.91 27.39
CA GLY A 126 2.76 24.88 26.31
C GLY A 126 4.16 24.90 25.69
N HIS A 127 5.04 24.01 26.14
CA HIS A 127 6.42 23.88 25.67
C HIS A 127 6.87 22.41 25.61
N HIS A 128 7.96 22.16 24.89
CA HIS A 128 8.58 20.84 24.75
C HIS A 128 10.10 20.98 24.57
N PRO A 129 10.93 20.25 25.33
CA PRO A 129 12.37 20.22 25.11
C PRO A 129 12.70 19.55 23.76
N PHE A 130 13.81 19.94 23.15
CA PHE A 130 14.30 19.33 21.91
C PHE A 130 15.79 19.65 21.71
N GLY A 131 16.65 18.64 21.80
CA GLY A 131 18.08 18.74 21.56
C GLY A 131 18.79 19.65 22.56
N ASP A 132 19.88 20.29 22.12
CA ASP A 132 20.66 21.21 22.95
C ASP A 132 20.17 22.68 22.90
N LEU A 133 18.91 22.90 22.52
CA LEU A 133 18.34 24.23 22.41
C LEU A 133 18.39 24.99 23.75
N PRO A 134 18.67 26.31 23.72
CA PRO A 134 18.85 27.10 24.94
C PRO A 134 17.55 27.36 25.70
N LYS A 135 16.40 27.13 25.07
CA LYS A 135 15.05 27.18 25.64
C LYS A 135 14.21 26.11 25.00
N GLU A 136 13.16 25.69 25.69
CA GLU A 136 12.19 24.73 25.17
C GLU A 136 11.36 25.35 24.05
N LEU A 137 10.97 24.53 23.07
CA LEU A 137 10.13 24.96 21.96
C LEU A 137 8.71 25.19 22.44
N ILE A 138 8.08 26.27 22.01
CA ILE A 138 6.65 26.47 22.19
C ILE A 138 5.92 25.40 21.37
N VAL A 139 4.92 24.77 21.98
CA VAL A 139 4.03 23.82 21.31
C VAL A 139 2.58 24.18 21.54
N ARG A 140 1.75 24.07 20.50
CA ARG A 140 0.31 24.32 20.59
C ARG A 140 -0.45 23.46 19.56
N PRO A 141 -1.67 22.99 19.88
CA PRO A 141 -2.53 22.31 18.91
C PRO A 141 -2.84 23.23 17.70
N PRO A 142 -3.01 22.68 16.50
CA PRO A 142 -2.93 21.25 16.17
C PRO A 142 -1.53 20.78 15.72
N CYS A 143 -0.46 21.58 15.88
CA CYS A 143 0.86 21.24 15.35
C CYS A 143 1.49 20.04 16.07
N LEU A 144 2.06 19.09 15.31
CA LEU A 144 2.74 17.90 15.84
C LEU A 144 3.73 18.26 16.98
N ILE A 145 3.63 17.58 18.12
CA ILE A 145 4.61 17.74 19.20
C ILE A 145 5.90 17.02 18.75
N PRO A 146 7.09 17.66 18.85
CA PRO A 146 8.35 17.01 18.51
C PRO A 146 8.52 15.67 19.22
N ARG A 147 9.12 14.69 18.54
CA ARG A 147 9.28 13.33 19.05
C ARG A 147 10.74 13.07 19.47
N PRO A 148 10.98 12.27 20.53
CA PRO A 148 12.34 11.91 20.95
C PRO A 148 13.15 11.21 19.86
N GLU A 149 12.50 10.40 19.01
CA GLU A 149 13.13 9.75 17.87
C GLU A 149 13.68 10.79 16.87
N THR A 150 12.89 11.85 16.60
CA THR A 150 13.31 12.96 15.75
C THR A 150 14.46 13.75 16.35
N GLU A 151 14.44 13.96 17.67
CA GLU A 151 15.49 14.68 18.40
C GLU A 151 16.85 14.00 18.27
N GLU A 152 16.88 12.67 18.40
CA GLU A 152 18.10 11.87 18.36
C GLU A 152 18.83 12.04 17.02
N TRP A 153 18.14 11.78 15.89
CA TRP A 153 18.79 11.86 14.58
C TRP A 153 19.09 13.31 14.16
N ALA A 154 18.22 14.27 14.53
CA ALA A 154 18.42 15.68 14.19
C ALA A 154 19.65 16.27 14.92
N SER A 155 19.84 15.90 16.19
CA SER A 155 21.02 16.31 16.97
C SER A 155 22.32 15.75 16.40
N GLN A 156 22.31 14.49 15.97
CA GLN A 156 23.47 13.88 15.30
C GLN A 156 23.76 14.56 13.96
N LEU A 157 22.73 14.85 13.18
CA LEU A 157 22.87 15.54 11.89
C LEU A 157 23.43 16.95 12.06
N ALA A 158 22.92 17.73 13.02
CA ALA A 158 23.36 19.09 13.27
C ALA A 158 24.85 19.18 13.57
N ASN A 159 25.35 18.26 14.40
CA ASN A 159 26.78 18.17 14.70
C ASN A 159 27.60 17.79 13.45
N LYS A 160 27.18 16.79 12.68
CA LYS A 160 27.85 16.36 11.44
C LYS A 160 27.94 17.49 10.41
N VAL A 161 26.84 18.22 10.19
CA VAL A 161 26.82 19.36 9.26
C VAL A 161 27.74 20.47 9.75
N ALA A 162 27.71 20.79 11.05
CA ALA A 162 28.60 21.78 11.62
C ALA A 162 30.08 21.39 11.48
N ASP A 163 30.45 20.14 11.77
CA ASP A 163 31.82 19.63 11.60
C ASP A 163 32.30 19.80 10.15
N ALA A 164 31.50 19.36 9.18
CA ALA A 164 31.84 19.41 7.77
C ALA A 164 32.06 20.86 7.26
N LEU A 165 31.21 21.80 7.69
CA LEU A 165 31.33 23.22 7.31
C LEU A 165 32.48 23.93 8.04
N GLU A 166 32.80 23.52 9.27
CA GLU A 166 33.94 24.04 10.02
C GLU A 166 35.27 23.65 9.36
N HIS A 167 35.40 22.38 8.95
CA HIS A 167 36.57 21.87 8.22
C HIS A 167 36.77 22.62 6.89
N ARG A 168 35.70 22.91 6.16
CA ARG A 168 35.75 23.70 4.92
C ARG A 168 36.28 25.12 5.16
N SER A 169 35.81 25.77 6.23
CA SER A 169 36.23 27.14 6.57
C SER A 169 37.73 27.20 6.94
N ARG A 170 38.26 26.17 7.59
CA ARG A 170 39.69 26.05 7.91
C ARG A 170 40.54 25.78 6.67
N SER A 171 40.15 24.85 5.81
CA SER A 171 40.90 24.50 4.59
C SER A 171 40.92 25.61 3.54
N ALA A 172 39.88 26.44 3.47
CA ALA A 172 39.86 27.60 2.56
C ALA A 172 40.78 28.75 3.01
N SER A 173 41.14 28.80 4.31
CA SER A 173 41.99 29.86 4.87
C SER A 173 43.50 29.62 4.68
N SER A 174 43.93 28.42 4.29
CA SER A 174 45.34 28.06 4.05
C SER A 174 45.80 28.21 2.60
N SER A 175 44.87 28.35 1.63
CA SER A 175 45.17 28.62 0.22
C SER A 175 44.90 30.09 -0.14
N SER A 176 45.73 30.99 0.39
CA SER A 176 45.72 32.41 0.00
C SER A 176 46.49 32.61 -1.32
N SER A 177 45.76 32.65 -2.44
CA SER A 177 46.19 33.41 -3.61
C SER A 177 45.09 34.35 -4.05
N SER A 178 45.42 35.63 -3.92
CA SER A 178 44.74 36.83 -4.40
C SER A 178 43.96 36.68 -5.72
N ALA A 179 42.67 36.39 -5.60
CA ALA A 179 41.64 36.71 -6.57
C ALA A 179 40.41 37.21 -5.78
N GLY A 180 39.72 38.21 -6.31
CA GLY A 180 38.80 39.09 -5.60
C GLY A 180 37.69 38.42 -4.79
N VAL A 181 37.18 39.20 -3.84
CA VAL A 181 35.96 38.98 -3.06
C VAL A 181 34.78 38.78 -4.01
N ASP A 182 34.51 37.54 -4.41
CA ASP A 182 33.26 37.15 -5.07
C ASP A 182 32.99 35.65 -4.83
N GLY A 183 31.86 35.35 -4.18
CA GLY A 183 31.24 34.03 -4.19
C GLY A 183 31.62 33.06 -3.06
N GLN A 184 31.46 33.43 -1.78
CA GLN A 184 31.45 32.42 -0.71
C GLN A 184 30.16 31.58 -0.85
N VAL A 185 30.27 30.39 -1.45
CA VAL A 185 29.13 29.51 -1.73
C VAL A 185 28.43 29.10 -0.43
N ILE A 186 27.19 29.57 -0.25
CA ILE A 186 26.34 29.34 0.93
C ILE A 186 25.82 27.90 0.93
N PHE A 187 26.00 27.18 2.03
CA PHE A 187 25.42 25.85 2.21
C PHE A 187 23.92 25.94 2.51
N ARG A 188 23.08 25.39 1.65
CA ARG A 188 21.63 25.55 1.67
C ARG A 188 20.95 24.27 2.17
N ILE A 189 20.16 24.40 3.24
CA ILE A 189 19.40 23.30 3.83
C ILE A 189 17.91 23.55 3.66
N LEU A 190 17.15 22.53 3.28
CA LEU A 190 15.69 22.57 3.23
C LEU A 190 15.09 21.64 4.28
N ASP A 191 14.23 22.16 5.15
CA ASP A 191 13.41 21.38 6.09
C ASP A 191 11.95 21.32 5.59
N LEU A 192 11.54 20.15 5.08
CA LEU A 192 10.18 19.89 4.61
C LEU A 192 9.32 19.32 5.74
N CYS A 193 8.06 19.77 5.83
CA CYS A 193 7.16 19.45 6.94
C CYS A 193 7.70 19.93 8.30
N THR A 194 8.14 21.19 8.35
CA THR A 194 8.89 21.72 9.48
C THR A 194 8.10 21.73 10.81
N GLY A 195 6.76 21.71 10.76
CA GLY A 195 5.93 21.63 11.96
C GLY A 195 6.20 22.78 12.93
N SER A 196 6.68 22.47 14.13
CA SER A 196 7.07 23.47 15.13
C SER A 196 8.41 24.17 14.84
N GLY A 197 9.09 23.79 13.75
CA GLY A 197 10.44 24.22 13.40
C GLY A 197 11.54 23.46 14.11
N CYS A 198 11.27 22.32 14.77
CA CYS A 198 12.22 21.69 15.69
C CYS A 198 13.54 21.30 15.00
N ILE A 199 13.49 20.70 13.81
CA ILE A 199 14.67 20.30 13.04
C ILE A 199 15.42 21.54 12.53
N ALA A 200 14.75 22.44 11.80
CA ALA A 200 15.36 23.67 11.27
C ALA A 200 15.99 24.56 12.35
N ILE A 201 15.33 24.73 13.50
CA ILE A 201 15.80 25.59 14.59
C ILE A 201 16.98 24.96 15.32
N LEU A 202 16.97 23.64 15.54
CA LEU A 202 18.11 22.94 16.11
C LEU A 202 19.34 23.07 15.21
N LEU A 203 19.19 22.79 13.91
CA LEU A 203 20.25 22.98 12.92
C LEU A 203 20.76 24.42 12.91
N ALA A 204 19.86 25.42 12.86
CA ALA A 204 20.24 26.83 12.87
C ALA A 204 20.99 27.21 14.16
N HIS A 205 20.53 26.72 15.32
CA HIS A 205 21.16 26.99 16.60
C HIS A 205 22.58 26.43 16.65
N THR A 206 22.76 25.15 16.31
CA THR A 206 24.06 24.49 16.31
C THR A 206 25.03 25.17 15.33
N LEU A 207 24.58 25.52 14.12
CA LEU A 207 25.40 26.20 13.13
C LEU A 207 25.76 27.63 13.56
N LEU A 208 24.82 28.38 14.11
CA LEU A 208 25.10 29.74 14.63
C LEU A 208 26.10 29.70 15.78
N LYS A 209 25.95 28.75 16.69
CA LYS A 209 26.82 28.55 17.86
C LYS A 209 28.25 28.18 17.46
N ARG A 210 28.43 27.38 16.41
CA ARG A 210 29.74 26.85 15.99
C ARG A 210 30.43 27.65 14.89
N LEU A 211 29.66 28.21 13.94
CA LEU A 211 30.18 28.81 12.72
C LEU A 211 29.84 30.31 12.59
N GLY A 212 28.95 30.83 13.44
CA GLY A 212 28.38 32.16 13.28
C GLY A 212 27.33 32.21 12.15
N PRO A 213 26.86 33.41 11.76
CA PRO A 213 25.73 33.60 10.84
C PRO A 213 26.09 33.49 9.35
N SER A 214 27.33 33.21 8.99
CA SER A 214 27.80 33.25 7.61
C SER A 214 27.99 31.86 7.02
N GLY A 215 27.81 31.73 5.69
CA GLY A 215 28.16 30.52 4.94
C GLY A 215 27.10 29.42 4.92
N TRP A 216 25.93 29.63 5.54
CA TRP A 216 24.81 28.68 5.52
C TRP A 216 23.46 29.40 5.57
N HIS A 217 22.44 28.76 5.01
CA HIS A 217 21.06 29.25 5.04
C HIS A 217 20.10 28.06 5.10
N ILE A 218 19.07 28.17 5.94
CA ILE A 218 18.02 27.17 6.11
C ILE A 218 16.71 27.75 5.59
N THR A 219 16.07 27.01 4.71
CA THR A 219 14.69 27.23 4.32
C THR A 219 13.84 26.15 4.97
N ALA A 220 12.76 26.53 5.64
CA ALA A 220 11.85 25.60 6.29
C ALA A 220 10.43 25.85 5.75
N CYS A 221 9.69 24.79 5.50
CA CYS A 221 8.32 24.94 5.03
C CYS A 221 7.35 23.90 5.56
N ASP A 222 6.08 24.28 5.60
CA ASP A 222 4.96 23.43 5.95
C ASP A 222 3.73 23.87 5.15
N ARG A 223 2.80 22.95 4.90
CA ARG A 223 1.51 23.28 4.26
C ARG A 223 0.55 23.96 5.23
N SER A 224 0.76 23.82 6.54
CA SER A 224 -0.11 24.36 7.57
C SER A 224 0.33 25.76 7.98
N ALA A 225 -0.55 26.75 7.78
CA ALA A 225 -0.32 28.12 8.25
C ALA A 225 -0.08 28.19 9.78
N ASP A 226 -0.73 27.32 10.57
CA ASP A 226 -0.52 27.22 12.01
C ASP A 226 0.89 26.73 12.36
N ALA A 227 1.39 25.73 11.62
CA ALA A 227 2.75 25.21 11.75
C ALA A 227 3.78 26.28 11.36
N VAL A 228 3.62 26.92 10.20
CA VAL A 228 4.48 28.03 9.76
C VAL A 228 4.54 29.15 10.80
N LYS A 229 3.38 29.53 11.37
CA LYS A 229 3.34 30.54 12.44
C LYS A 229 4.05 30.05 13.71
N LEU A 230 3.89 28.79 14.09
CA LEU A 230 4.56 28.21 15.26
C LEU A 230 6.08 28.15 15.07
N ALA A 231 6.56 27.69 13.92
CA ALA A 231 7.98 27.67 13.58
C ALA A 231 8.61 29.07 13.60
N ARG A 232 7.91 30.09 13.09
CA ARG A 232 8.36 31.49 13.18
C ARG A 232 8.38 32.00 14.63
N ASP A 233 7.32 31.74 15.40
CA ASP A 233 7.26 32.11 16.82
C ASP A 233 8.42 31.44 17.59
N ASN A 234 8.74 30.17 17.30
CA ASN A 234 9.86 29.44 17.90
C ASN A 234 11.23 29.97 17.45
N ALA A 235 11.41 30.28 16.17
CA ALA A 235 12.65 30.88 15.68
C ALA A 235 12.97 32.20 16.42
N VAL A 236 11.95 33.05 16.61
CA VAL A 236 12.07 34.29 17.39
C VAL A 236 12.31 33.99 18.88
N HIS A 237 11.59 33.02 19.45
CA HIS A 237 11.72 32.64 20.87
C HIS A 237 13.13 32.18 21.24
N ILE A 238 13.73 31.35 20.37
CA ILE A 238 15.09 30.83 20.51
C ILE A 238 16.15 31.89 20.15
N GLY A 239 15.84 32.80 19.21
CA GLY A 239 16.74 33.87 18.78
C GLY A 239 17.50 33.56 17.49
N ILE A 240 16.90 32.81 16.57
CA ILE A 240 17.47 32.53 15.25
C ILE A 240 17.29 33.76 14.33
N PRO A 241 18.38 34.28 13.71
CA PRO A 241 18.28 35.41 12.81
C PRO A 241 17.46 35.10 11.54
N GLN A 242 16.62 36.03 11.11
CA GLN A 242 15.81 35.89 9.88
C GLN A 242 16.66 35.78 8.60
N ALA A 243 17.90 36.28 8.61
CA ALA A 243 18.83 36.13 7.50
C ALA A 243 19.27 34.67 7.29
N ASN A 244 19.21 33.85 8.34
CA ASN A 244 19.69 32.47 8.34
C ASN A 244 18.57 31.43 8.23
N LEU A 245 17.36 31.76 8.68
CA LEU A 245 16.21 30.87 8.63
C LEU A 245 15.01 31.58 8.00
N HIS A 246 14.63 31.12 6.82
CA HIS A 246 13.39 31.51 6.16
C HIS A 246 12.32 30.44 6.36
N VAL A 247 11.15 30.83 6.88
CA VAL A 247 10.01 29.91 7.08
C VAL A 247 8.85 30.35 6.19
N SER A 248 8.35 29.48 5.32
CA SER A 248 7.24 29.77 4.40
C SER A 248 6.21 28.65 4.33
N GLU A 249 5.00 29.01 3.90
CA GLU A 249 3.97 28.04 3.54
C GLU A 249 4.28 27.47 2.16
N ALA A 250 4.29 26.14 2.04
CA ALA A 250 4.53 25.44 0.78
C ALA A 250 3.98 24.01 0.85
N ASP A 251 3.38 23.54 -0.25
CA ASP A 251 3.00 22.13 -0.42
C ASP A 251 4.03 21.41 -1.29
N ILE A 252 4.63 20.33 -0.77
CA ILE A 252 5.61 19.52 -1.51
C ILE A 252 5.04 18.99 -2.83
N PHE A 253 3.73 18.74 -2.89
CA PHE A 253 3.06 18.25 -4.09
C PHE A 253 2.79 19.35 -5.13
N HIS A 254 3.04 20.62 -4.80
CA HIS A 254 2.90 21.74 -5.72
C HIS A 254 4.27 22.20 -6.28
N ASP A 255 4.53 21.95 -7.57
CA ASP A 255 5.80 22.30 -8.22
C ASP A 255 6.13 23.80 -8.15
N GLY A 256 5.10 24.67 -8.20
CA GLY A 256 5.27 26.11 -8.08
C GLY A 256 5.81 26.53 -6.72
N ASP A 257 5.37 25.86 -5.65
CA ASP A 257 5.82 26.14 -4.29
C ASP A 257 7.27 25.69 -4.12
N MET A 258 7.59 24.46 -4.55
CA MET A 258 8.95 23.93 -4.49
C MET A 258 9.95 24.79 -5.27
N LYS A 259 9.56 25.30 -6.44
CA LYS A 259 10.38 26.24 -7.22
C LYS A 259 10.53 27.59 -6.52
N ALA A 260 9.48 28.11 -5.87
CA ALA A 260 9.54 29.36 -5.15
C ALA A 260 10.50 29.30 -3.94
N LEU A 261 10.66 28.13 -3.30
CA LEU A 261 11.62 27.93 -2.21
C LEU A 261 13.07 28.14 -2.63
N LEU A 262 13.42 27.95 -3.91
CA LEU A 262 14.78 28.22 -4.39
C LEU A 262 15.16 29.70 -4.22
N GLY A 263 14.19 30.60 -4.38
CA GLY A 263 14.36 32.05 -4.20
C GLY A 263 14.39 32.52 -2.74
N ALA A 264 14.17 31.63 -1.76
CA ALA A 264 14.12 31.98 -0.34
C ALA A 264 15.47 32.46 0.22
N CYS A 265 16.59 32.09 -0.42
CA CYS A 265 17.92 32.58 -0.10
C CYS A 265 18.23 33.80 -1.00
N PRO A 266 18.19 35.05 -0.48
CA PRO A 266 18.35 36.25 -1.32
C PRO A 266 19.74 36.37 -1.92
N ALA A 267 20.73 35.80 -1.24
CA ALA A 267 22.12 35.81 -1.68
C ALA A 267 22.41 34.82 -2.82
N ASP A 268 21.54 33.83 -3.05
CA ASP A 268 21.75 32.84 -4.11
C ASP A 268 20.43 32.18 -4.60
N PRO A 269 19.51 32.94 -5.23
CA PRO A 269 18.11 32.56 -5.42
C PRO A 269 17.85 31.45 -6.46
N ASN A 270 18.87 30.98 -7.18
CA ASN A 270 18.74 29.94 -8.21
C ASN A 270 19.59 28.70 -7.95
N ARG A 271 20.32 28.65 -6.83
CA ARG A 271 21.14 27.49 -6.49
C ARG A 271 20.28 26.38 -5.88
N PRO A 272 20.52 25.10 -6.24
CA PRO A 272 19.87 23.99 -5.58
C PRO A 272 20.21 23.92 -4.08
N PHE A 273 19.41 23.20 -3.32
CA PHE A 273 19.73 22.83 -1.95
C PHE A 273 20.89 21.83 -1.90
N ASP A 274 21.69 21.87 -0.84
CA ASP A 274 22.77 20.90 -0.60
C ASP A 274 22.29 19.72 0.26
N LEU A 275 21.33 19.98 1.16
CA LEU A 275 20.75 19.00 2.09
C LEU A 275 19.24 19.22 2.21
N VAL A 276 18.47 18.15 2.10
CA VAL A 276 17.03 18.12 2.43
C VAL A 276 16.81 17.25 3.66
N VAL A 277 16.08 17.77 4.63
CA VAL A 277 15.67 17.07 5.86
C VAL A 277 14.14 17.07 5.97
N CYS A 278 13.57 16.01 6.54
CA CYS A 278 12.14 15.99 6.85
C CYS A 278 11.75 14.93 7.88
N ASN A 279 10.75 15.25 8.71
CA ASN A 279 9.90 14.25 9.36
C ASN A 279 8.50 14.32 8.72
N PRO A 280 8.22 13.51 7.68
CA PRO A 280 6.98 13.61 6.93
C PRO A 280 5.82 12.85 7.59
N PRO A 281 4.57 13.12 7.19
CA PRO A 281 3.47 12.24 7.56
C PRO A 281 3.67 10.87 6.89
N TYR A 282 3.74 9.81 7.69
CA TYR A 282 4.04 8.46 7.20
C TYR A 282 3.07 7.38 7.70
N ILE A 283 2.10 7.75 8.56
CA ILE A 283 1.19 6.78 9.16
C ILE A 283 0.10 6.43 8.13
N PRO A 284 -0.11 5.14 7.79
CA PRO A 284 -1.24 4.73 6.97
C PRO A 284 -2.57 5.13 7.60
N ARG A 285 -3.58 5.49 6.80
CA ARG A 285 -4.88 5.94 7.32
C ARG A 285 -5.58 4.88 8.16
N ALA A 286 -5.38 3.59 7.83
CA ALA A 286 -5.90 2.47 8.60
C ALA A 286 -5.26 2.35 10.00
N GLU A 287 -3.98 2.69 10.16
CA GLU A 287 -3.30 2.72 11.45
C GLU A 287 -3.65 3.98 12.25
N TRP A 288 -3.73 5.14 11.60
CA TRP A 288 -4.17 6.39 12.23
C TRP A 288 -5.52 6.24 12.96
N GLN A 289 -6.43 5.43 12.40
CA GLN A 289 -7.72 5.17 13.04
C GLN A 289 -7.60 4.51 14.42
N GLN A 290 -6.51 3.78 14.68
CA GLN A 290 -6.24 3.00 15.88
C GLN A 290 -5.29 3.69 16.87
N LEU A 291 -4.76 4.88 16.53
CA LEU A 291 -3.88 5.65 17.41
C LEU A 291 -4.57 6.06 18.71
N ASP A 292 -3.75 6.28 19.74
CA ASP A 292 -4.22 6.75 21.03
C ASP A 292 -4.98 8.08 20.89
N PRO A 293 -6.14 8.24 21.56
CA PRO A 293 -6.92 9.47 21.50
C PRO A 293 -6.13 10.74 21.87
N SER A 294 -5.12 10.64 22.73
CA SER A 294 -4.28 11.78 23.10
C SER A 294 -3.47 12.34 21.92
N VAL A 295 -3.16 11.50 20.93
CA VAL A 295 -2.52 11.91 19.67
C VAL A 295 -3.59 12.34 18.68
N LYS A 296 -4.56 11.46 18.41
CA LYS A 296 -5.58 11.64 17.37
C LYS A 296 -6.49 12.87 17.56
N ALA A 297 -6.76 13.25 18.81
CA ALA A 297 -7.69 14.33 19.13
C ALA A 297 -7.04 15.72 19.22
N TRP A 298 -5.70 15.79 19.26
CA TRP A 298 -4.98 17.03 19.55
C TRP A 298 -3.97 17.46 18.49
N GLU A 299 -3.50 16.53 17.65
CA GLU A 299 -2.57 16.82 16.55
C GLU A 299 -3.30 16.78 15.19
N ASP A 300 -2.81 17.56 14.23
CA ASP A 300 -3.36 17.64 12.88
C ASP A 300 -3.24 16.28 12.17
N PRO A 301 -4.36 15.69 11.70
CA PRO A 301 -4.29 14.46 10.91
C PRO A 301 -3.39 14.58 9.67
N LEU A 302 -3.23 15.77 9.09
CA LEU A 302 -2.32 16.00 7.96
C LEU A 302 -0.84 15.90 8.32
N ALA A 303 -0.48 16.09 9.59
CA ALA A 303 0.88 15.90 10.09
C ALA A 303 1.19 14.43 10.44
N LEU A 304 0.18 13.55 10.36
CA LEU A 304 0.29 12.14 10.75
C LEU A 304 0.07 11.21 9.55
N ILE A 305 -0.97 11.44 8.76
CA ILE A 305 -1.43 10.52 7.71
C ILE A 305 -0.61 10.71 6.44
N GLY A 306 0.18 9.70 6.06
CA GLY A 306 1.03 9.73 4.86
C GLY A 306 0.32 9.49 3.53
N GLU A 307 -1.01 9.66 3.50
CA GLU A 307 -1.88 9.48 2.34
C GLU A 307 -2.66 10.79 2.08
N GLU A 308 -2.80 11.18 0.82
CA GLU A 308 -3.50 12.42 0.45
C GLU A 308 -5.00 12.42 0.82
N ARG A 309 -5.58 13.61 1.04
CA ARG A 309 -7.01 13.80 1.36
C ARG A 309 -7.90 13.60 0.12
N ALA A 310 -9.01 12.87 0.28
CA ALA A 310 -9.96 12.54 -0.78
C ALA A 310 -10.81 13.73 -1.29
N ASP A 311 -10.84 14.82 -0.54
CA ASP A 311 -11.70 16.01 -0.72
C ASP A 311 -11.06 17.15 -1.53
N GLN A 312 -9.76 17.05 -1.85
CA GLN A 312 -9.07 17.91 -2.81
C GLN A 312 -8.80 17.21 -4.16
N ARG A 313 -9.30 15.98 -4.32
CA ARG A 313 -9.32 15.28 -5.60
C ARG A 313 -10.45 15.82 -6.45
N SER A 314 -10.13 16.28 -7.66
CA SER A 314 -11.15 16.67 -8.62
C SER A 314 -12.17 15.54 -8.79
N PRO A 315 -13.45 15.84 -9.04
CA PRO A 315 -14.52 14.83 -9.17
C PRO A 315 -14.36 13.87 -10.37
N ASP A 316 -13.22 13.95 -11.05
CA ASP A 316 -12.72 13.16 -12.17
C ASP A 316 -11.50 12.29 -11.75
N ASP A 317 -11.30 12.02 -10.45
CA ASP A 317 -10.13 11.33 -9.85
C ASP A 317 -10.55 10.28 -8.79
N HIS A 318 -11.54 9.45 -9.12
CA HIS A 318 -12.19 8.55 -8.15
C HIS A 318 -12.00 7.06 -8.45
N GLY A 319 -11.21 6.69 -9.46
CA GLY A 319 -10.90 5.27 -9.74
C GLY A 319 -9.60 4.76 -9.12
N LYS A 320 -8.73 5.66 -8.64
CA LYS A 320 -7.35 5.33 -8.28
C LYS A 320 -7.05 5.48 -6.81
N SER A 321 -7.15 4.36 -6.10
CA SER A 321 -6.08 3.93 -5.20
C SER A 321 -6.34 2.54 -4.60
N THR A 322 -5.47 1.57 -4.87
CA THR A 322 -5.16 0.51 -3.89
C THR A 322 -3.71 0.55 -3.40
N ALA A 323 -2.96 1.60 -3.75
CA ALA A 323 -1.72 1.99 -3.08
C ALA A 323 -1.97 2.94 -1.88
N ALA A 324 -3.23 3.26 -1.56
CA ALA A 324 -3.62 4.11 -0.42
C ALA A 324 -3.69 3.34 0.89
N SER A 325 -2.63 2.59 1.24
CA SER A 325 -2.60 1.96 2.56
C SER A 325 -1.22 1.81 3.18
N LEU A 326 -0.19 2.48 2.67
CA LEU A 326 1.17 2.37 3.20
C LEU A 326 1.76 3.70 3.68
N GLY A 327 1.10 4.84 3.49
CA GLY A 327 1.60 6.13 3.96
C GLY A 327 2.89 6.60 3.27
N LEU A 328 3.10 6.26 1.98
CA LEU A 328 4.36 6.46 1.27
C LEU A 328 4.37 7.61 0.25
N ASP A 329 3.23 8.29 0.04
CA ASP A 329 3.06 9.29 -1.02
C ASP A 329 4.11 10.41 -0.95
N PHE A 330 4.45 10.84 0.28
CA PHE A 330 5.48 11.85 0.53
C PHE A 330 6.87 11.42 0.03
N TYR A 331 7.29 10.17 0.29
CA TYR A 331 8.62 9.71 -0.11
C TYR A 331 8.76 9.58 -1.63
N HIS A 332 7.70 9.17 -2.33
CA HIS A 332 7.69 9.18 -3.79
C HIS A 332 7.93 10.58 -4.34
N ARG A 333 7.23 11.58 -3.79
CA ARG A 333 7.41 12.96 -4.19
C ARG A 333 8.80 13.49 -3.84
N LEU A 334 9.30 13.19 -2.64
CA LEU A 334 10.65 13.55 -2.21
C LEU A 334 11.72 12.95 -3.12
N ALA A 335 11.56 11.69 -3.56
CA ALA A 335 12.50 11.02 -4.46
C ALA A 335 12.52 11.60 -5.88
N VAL A 336 11.41 12.20 -6.35
CA VAL A 336 11.39 12.98 -7.60
C VAL A 336 12.22 14.25 -7.45
N LEU A 337 11.98 15.02 -6.38
CA LEU A 337 12.73 16.26 -6.10
C LEU A 337 14.23 15.99 -5.87
N ALA A 338 14.57 14.87 -5.25
CA ALA A 338 15.94 14.42 -5.01
C ALA A 338 16.80 14.24 -6.27
N ARG A 339 16.14 13.93 -7.39
CA ARG A 339 16.78 13.61 -8.66
C ARG A 339 16.81 14.80 -9.61
N ASP A 340 16.09 15.87 -9.28
CA ASP A 340 16.15 17.13 -10.01
C ASP A 340 17.42 17.89 -9.59
N PRO A 341 18.45 17.98 -10.47
CA PRO A 341 19.69 18.68 -10.15
C PRO A 341 19.50 20.19 -9.99
N THR A 342 18.37 20.74 -10.45
CA THR A 342 18.02 22.15 -10.24
C THR A 342 17.43 22.40 -8.85
N PHE A 343 16.94 21.34 -8.19
CA PHE A 343 16.39 21.40 -6.84
C PHE A 343 17.38 20.93 -5.76
N LEU A 344 18.11 19.83 -6.02
CA LEU A 344 19.09 19.25 -5.08
C LEU A 344 20.44 19.00 -5.77
N SER A 345 21.52 19.59 -5.26
CA SER A 345 22.86 19.61 -5.89
C SER A 345 23.41 18.20 -6.13
N SER A 346 24.04 17.90 -7.26
CA SER A 346 24.52 16.55 -7.59
C SER A 346 25.71 16.09 -6.73
N ALA A 347 25.89 14.76 -6.60
CA ALA A 347 26.99 14.18 -5.80
C ALA A 347 28.40 14.51 -6.34
N SER A 348 28.54 14.83 -7.63
CA SER A 348 29.80 15.24 -8.26
C SER A 348 30.10 16.73 -8.08
N GLU A 349 29.09 17.53 -7.74
CA GLU A 349 29.22 18.98 -7.53
C GLU A 349 29.25 19.33 -6.03
N ALA A 350 28.94 18.37 -5.16
CA ALA A 350 29.08 18.50 -3.72
C ALA A 350 30.57 18.46 -3.33
N PRO A 351 31.15 19.55 -2.79
CA PRO A 351 32.60 19.70 -2.64
C PRO A 351 33.21 18.92 -1.45
N HIS A 352 32.72 17.73 -1.10
CA HIS A 352 33.02 17.08 0.19
C HIS A 352 33.54 15.65 0.04
N SER A 353 34.78 15.43 0.51
CA SER A 353 35.49 14.14 0.47
C SER A 353 35.22 13.22 1.69
N ASP A 354 34.21 13.53 2.50
CA ASP A 354 33.56 12.62 3.46
C ASP A 354 32.06 12.95 3.42
N ALA A 355 31.32 12.28 2.53
CA ALA A 355 30.07 12.79 2.01
C ALA A 355 28.97 12.89 3.08
N LEU A 356 28.62 14.12 3.48
CA LEU A 356 27.36 14.41 4.16
C LEU A 356 26.19 13.79 3.37
N PRO A 357 25.14 13.30 4.05
CA PRO A 357 23.93 12.86 3.35
C PRO A 357 23.32 14.06 2.63
N ARG A 358 22.76 13.83 1.43
CA ARG A 358 21.98 14.85 0.69
C ARG A 358 20.51 14.89 1.12
N ILE A 359 20.02 13.77 1.65
CA ILE A 359 18.64 13.60 2.11
C ILE A 359 18.65 12.84 3.42
N VAL A 360 17.90 13.35 4.39
CA VAL A 360 17.62 12.68 5.67
C VAL A 360 16.11 12.75 5.91
N ALA A 361 15.45 11.60 5.95
CA ALA A 361 14.02 11.51 6.15
C ALA A 361 13.69 10.46 7.21
N GLU A 362 12.87 10.82 8.20
CA GLU A 362 12.28 9.87 9.14
C GLU A 362 11.22 9.02 8.43
N PHE A 363 11.04 7.77 8.85
CA PHE A 363 9.97 6.90 8.34
C PHE A 363 9.36 5.99 9.39
N GLY A 364 8.15 5.50 9.10
CA GLY A 364 7.42 4.60 9.97
C GLY A 364 8.07 3.23 10.09
N LYS A 365 7.95 2.62 11.27
CA LYS A 365 8.46 1.28 11.55
C LYS A 365 7.96 0.28 10.50
N GLY A 366 8.90 -0.43 9.86
CA GLY A 366 8.59 -1.41 8.81
C GLY A 366 8.57 -0.85 7.39
N GLN A 367 8.63 0.47 7.20
CA GLN A 367 8.65 1.10 5.86
C GLN A 367 10.04 1.19 5.23
N HIS A 368 11.12 0.97 5.98
CA HIS A 368 12.51 1.11 5.52
C HIS A 368 12.82 0.43 4.17
N GLY A 369 12.34 -0.79 3.94
CA GLY A 369 12.55 -1.51 2.68
C GLY A 369 11.85 -0.85 1.49
N ALA A 370 10.61 -0.40 1.69
CA ALA A 370 9.83 0.31 0.68
C ALA A 370 10.43 1.69 0.39
N VAL A 371 10.75 2.48 1.42
CA VAL A 371 11.41 3.79 1.26
C VAL A 371 12.75 3.64 0.54
N ARG A 372 13.57 2.66 0.93
CA ARG A 372 14.83 2.34 0.22
C ARG A 372 14.59 1.98 -1.24
N GLY A 373 13.57 1.18 -1.53
CA GLY A 373 13.16 0.84 -2.90
C GLY A 373 12.84 2.08 -3.73
N ILE A 374 12.09 3.04 -3.18
CA ILE A 374 11.74 4.31 -3.83
C ILE A 374 12.99 5.10 -4.24
N PHE A 375 13.96 5.22 -3.33
CA PHE A 375 15.19 5.97 -3.62
C PHE A 375 16.17 5.21 -4.53
N ASN A 376 16.14 3.87 -4.55
CA ASN A 376 17.02 3.03 -5.37
C ASN A 376 16.47 2.71 -6.77
N ASP A 377 15.21 3.02 -7.04
CA ASP A 377 14.58 2.73 -8.32
C ASP A 377 15.29 3.50 -9.47
N ALA A 378 15.97 2.80 -10.36
CA ALA A 378 16.68 3.42 -11.50
C ALA A 378 15.72 4.05 -12.54
N ALA A 379 14.42 3.73 -12.51
CA ALA A 379 13.41 4.22 -13.46
C ALA A 379 12.95 5.66 -13.21
N LEU A 380 13.18 6.20 -12.01
CA LEU A 380 12.77 7.56 -11.61
C LEU A 380 13.69 8.68 -12.16
N SER A 381 14.61 8.37 -13.09
CA SER A 381 15.58 9.31 -13.70
C SER A 381 15.15 9.87 -15.08
N GLN A 382 13.92 9.66 -15.52
CA GLN A 382 13.41 10.22 -16.79
C GLN A 382 12.06 10.91 -16.61
N VAL A 383 12.07 12.17 -16.17
CA VAL A 383 10.90 13.06 -16.22
C VAL A 383 11.20 14.21 -17.18
N PRO A 384 10.54 14.29 -18.35
CA PRO A 384 10.42 15.54 -19.09
C PRO A 384 9.02 16.15 -18.93
N ALA A 385 9.00 17.47 -18.84
CA ALA A 385 7.83 18.33 -18.79
C ALA A 385 6.86 18.13 -19.99
N LEU A 386 5.57 18.31 -19.72
CA LEU A 386 4.39 18.17 -20.57
C LEU A 386 4.35 19.09 -21.84
N GLN A 387 4.10 18.55 -23.05
CA GLN A 387 2.82 18.65 -23.84
C GLN A 387 2.87 18.35 -25.38
N THR A 388 1.74 17.80 -25.90
CA THR A 388 1.19 17.66 -27.30
C THR A 388 1.37 16.34 -28.11
N SER A 389 0.26 15.80 -28.67
CA SER A 389 0.15 14.62 -29.58
C SER A 389 -0.04 15.07 -31.05
N PRO A 390 0.24 14.29 -32.16
CA PRO A 390 -0.08 12.86 -32.36
C PRO A 390 0.80 11.98 -33.33
N LYS A 391 0.97 10.68 -33.00
CA LYS A 391 0.73 9.46 -33.83
C LYS A 391 1.02 8.21 -32.97
N MET A 392 0.06 7.29 -32.87
CA MET A 392 0.05 6.20 -31.89
C MET A 392 1.21 5.20 -32.05
N GLY A 393 2.15 5.25 -31.10
CA GLY A 393 3.03 4.14 -30.75
C GLY A 393 2.35 3.13 -29.81
N PRO A 394 2.92 1.93 -29.62
CA PRO A 394 2.30 0.86 -28.83
C PRO A 394 2.24 1.24 -27.33
N SER A 395 1.06 1.09 -26.72
CA SER A 395 0.81 1.33 -25.29
C SER A 395 1.43 0.22 -24.41
N PRO A 396 1.90 0.53 -23.19
CA PRO A 396 2.35 -0.48 -22.23
C PRO A 396 1.20 -1.44 -21.89
N PRO A 397 1.51 -2.72 -21.58
CA PRO A 397 0.49 -3.72 -21.27
C PRO A 397 -0.19 -3.44 -19.92
N LYS A 398 -1.51 -3.20 -19.93
CA LYS A 398 -2.32 -3.02 -18.71
C LYS A 398 -2.66 -4.40 -18.11
N VAL A 399 -2.43 -4.56 -16.79
CA VAL A 399 -2.84 -5.72 -15.99
C VAL A 399 -3.93 -5.29 -15.02
N VAL A 400 -5.08 -5.98 -15.04
CA VAL A 400 -6.23 -5.74 -14.16
C VAL A 400 -6.25 -6.82 -13.08
N ARG A 401 -6.34 -6.45 -11.81
CA ARG A 401 -6.33 -7.41 -10.68
C ARG A 401 -7.73 -7.55 -10.10
N LEU A 402 -8.35 -8.72 -10.26
CA LEU A 402 -9.68 -9.00 -9.74
C LEU A 402 -9.59 -9.51 -8.29
N LYS A 403 -10.48 -9.03 -7.42
CA LYS A 403 -10.60 -9.51 -6.04
C LYS A 403 -11.36 -10.83 -5.92
N GLN A 404 -12.04 -11.26 -6.98
CA GLN A 404 -12.78 -12.50 -7.05
C GLN A 404 -11.83 -13.71 -6.94
N LYS A 405 -12.22 -14.68 -6.12
CA LYS A 405 -11.54 -15.98 -6.02
C LYS A 405 -12.31 -17.04 -6.78
N LEU A 406 -11.58 -17.90 -7.50
CA LEU A 406 -12.14 -19.06 -8.17
C LEU A 406 -11.73 -20.34 -7.42
N LEU A 407 -12.59 -21.36 -7.38
CA LEU A 407 -12.31 -22.63 -6.71
C LEU A 407 -12.23 -23.79 -7.70
N ILE A 408 -11.18 -24.60 -7.64
CA ILE A 408 -11.07 -25.88 -8.34
C ILE A 408 -11.02 -27.00 -7.33
N ALA A 409 -11.96 -27.95 -7.44
CA ALA A 409 -12.02 -29.12 -6.57
C ALA A 409 -11.78 -30.41 -7.36
N GLY A 410 -10.84 -31.24 -6.89
CA GLY A 410 -10.58 -32.57 -7.44
C GLY A 410 -11.37 -33.65 -6.72
N LEU A 411 -12.18 -34.43 -7.44
CA LEU A 411 -12.86 -35.60 -6.89
C LEU A 411 -11.95 -36.82 -6.90
N GLY A 412 -12.08 -37.63 -5.84
CA GLY A 412 -11.29 -38.83 -5.64
C GLY A 412 -11.43 -39.39 -4.24
N ASN A 413 -10.89 -40.59 -4.05
CA ASN A 413 -10.79 -41.22 -2.74
C ASN A 413 -9.36 -41.07 -2.24
N HIS A 414 -9.18 -40.34 -1.13
CA HIS A 414 -7.85 -40.12 -0.55
C HIS A 414 -7.13 -41.42 -0.13
N THR A 415 -7.89 -42.48 0.20
CA THR A 415 -7.37 -43.81 0.53
C THR A 415 -6.90 -44.58 -0.70
N HIS A 416 -7.31 -44.17 -1.91
CA HIS A 416 -7.05 -44.84 -3.18
C HIS A 416 -6.59 -43.83 -4.25
N PRO A 417 -5.47 -43.12 -4.04
CA PRO A 417 -5.09 -41.93 -4.81
C PRO A 417 -4.71 -42.22 -6.27
N LEU A 418 -4.27 -43.44 -6.59
CA LEU A 418 -3.82 -43.82 -7.94
C LEU A 418 -4.88 -44.58 -8.75
N THR A 419 -6.13 -44.61 -8.27
CA THR A 419 -7.22 -45.27 -8.98
C THR A 419 -7.82 -44.35 -10.04
N ARG A 420 -8.47 -44.92 -11.05
CA ARG A 420 -9.16 -44.15 -12.11
C ARG A 420 -10.15 -43.14 -11.51
N HIS A 421 -10.83 -43.53 -10.45
CA HIS A 421 -11.77 -42.68 -9.71
C HIS A 421 -11.14 -41.47 -9.01
N SER A 422 -9.82 -41.49 -8.80
CA SER A 422 -9.07 -40.42 -8.14
C SER A 422 -8.31 -39.54 -9.12
N ILE A 423 -8.55 -39.68 -10.43
CA ILE A 423 -7.84 -38.90 -11.47
C ILE A 423 -7.99 -37.39 -11.28
N GLY A 424 -9.16 -36.92 -10.83
CA GLY A 424 -9.39 -35.50 -10.53
C GLY A 424 -8.48 -34.99 -9.41
N GLN A 425 -8.29 -35.79 -8.36
CA GLN A 425 -7.34 -35.49 -7.28
C GLN A 425 -5.88 -35.64 -7.70
N LEU A 426 -5.57 -36.64 -8.54
CA LEU A 426 -4.22 -36.89 -9.01
C LEU A 426 -3.67 -35.70 -9.80
N ILE A 427 -4.47 -35.18 -10.73
CA ILE A 427 -4.10 -33.99 -11.52
C ILE A 427 -4.02 -32.76 -10.63
N LEU A 428 -4.96 -32.60 -9.69
CA LEU A 428 -4.99 -31.44 -8.80
C LEU A 428 -3.70 -31.28 -7.97
N GLU A 429 -2.98 -32.36 -7.66
CA GLU A 429 -1.72 -32.31 -6.88
C GLU A 429 -0.60 -31.53 -7.57
N ASP A 430 -0.51 -31.62 -8.90
CA ASP A 430 0.56 -30.97 -9.68
C ASP A 430 0.07 -29.78 -10.51
N LEU A 431 -1.25 -29.58 -10.61
CA LEU A 431 -1.85 -28.44 -11.31
C LEU A 431 -1.33 -27.07 -10.79
N PRO A 432 -1.09 -26.84 -9.48
CA PRO A 432 -0.51 -25.58 -8.99
C PRO A 432 0.82 -25.24 -9.66
N LYS A 433 1.71 -26.23 -9.83
CA LYS A 433 3.03 -26.06 -10.46
C LYS A 433 2.88 -25.64 -11.91
N ARG A 434 1.97 -26.30 -12.64
CA ARG A 434 1.69 -25.99 -14.05
C ARG A 434 1.09 -24.58 -14.23
N LEU A 435 0.19 -24.17 -13.35
CA LEU A 435 -0.43 -22.85 -13.39
C LEU A 435 0.54 -21.74 -13.00
N HIS A 436 1.39 -21.99 -12.00
CA HIS A 436 2.49 -21.10 -11.66
C HIS A 436 3.42 -20.88 -12.87
N ARG A 437 3.81 -21.96 -13.55
CA ARG A 437 4.61 -21.89 -14.78
C ARG A 437 3.92 -21.06 -15.88
N HIS A 438 2.60 -21.19 -16.05
CA HIS A 438 1.83 -20.33 -16.96
C HIS A 438 1.98 -18.84 -16.60
N THR A 439 1.74 -18.49 -15.33
CA THR A 439 1.83 -17.10 -14.84
C THR A 439 3.23 -16.52 -15.06
N LEU A 440 4.29 -17.29 -14.81
CA LEU A 440 5.67 -16.87 -15.08
C LEU A 440 5.88 -16.54 -16.56
N VAL A 441 5.43 -17.42 -17.47
CA VAL A 441 5.55 -17.20 -18.93
C VAL A 441 4.77 -15.95 -19.38
N GLN A 442 3.56 -15.73 -18.84
CA GLN A 442 2.80 -14.51 -19.13
C GLN A 442 3.52 -13.25 -18.61
N HIS A 443 4.09 -13.31 -17.42
CA HIS A 443 4.85 -12.21 -16.84
C HIS A 443 6.07 -11.85 -17.71
N GLN A 444 6.85 -12.85 -18.13
CA GLN A 444 7.99 -12.68 -19.05
C GLN A 444 7.56 -12.07 -20.39
N ARG A 445 6.42 -12.50 -20.96
CA ARG A 445 5.86 -11.92 -22.19
C ARG A 445 5.48 -10.46 -22.03
N LEU A 446 4.93 -10.09 -20.88
CA LEU A 446 4.56 -8.71 -20.59
C LEU A 446 5.80 -7.83 -20.37
N GLN A 447 6.81 -8.33 -19.67
CA GLN A 447 8.12 -7.67 -19.54
C GLN A 447 8.77 -7.46 -20.92
N ALA A 448 8.87 -8.50 -21.75
CA ALA A 448 9.43 -8.39 -23.11
C ALA A 448 8.62 -7.43 -24.02
N LYS A 449 7.30 -7.38 -23.85
CA LYS A 449 6.44 -6.42 -24.56
C LYS A 449 6.63 -4.99 -24.04
N ALA A 450 6.77 -4.79 -22.73
CA ALA A 450 7.10 -3.52 -22.11
C ALA A 450 8.47 -3.00 -22.59
N GLU A 451 9.50 -3.85 -22.60
CA GLU A 451 10.83 -3.52 -23.12
C GLU A 451 10.83 -3.20 -24.63
N ARG A 452 9.99 -3.88 -25.44
CA ARG A 452 9.83 -3.57 -26.87
C ARG A 452 9.16 -2.22 -27.09
N VAL A 453 8.15 -1.89 -26.27
CA VAL A 453 7.49 -0.58 -26.27
C VAL A 453 8.51 0.50 -25.87
N GLU A 454 9.29 0.26 -24.81
CA GLU A 454 10.35 1.14 -24.34
C GLU A 454 11.43 1.37 -25.40
N ARG A 455 11.88 0.31 -26.10
CA ARG A 455 12.81 0.42 -27.24
C ARG A 455 12.25 1.16 -28.45
N TYR A 456 10.97 0.95 -28.80
CA TYR A 456 10.30 1.66 -29.89
C TYR A 456 10.13 3.16 -29.57
N LEU A 457 9.80 3.48 -28.32
CA LEU A 457 9.75 4.86 -27.82
C LEU A 457 11.16 5.48 -27.81
N ALA A 458 12.20 4.71 -27.49
CA ALA A 458 13.59 5.17 -27.55
C ALA A 458 14.12 5.39 -28.98
N SER A 459 13.71 4.56 -29.97
CA SER A 459 14.12 4.72 -31.37
C SER A 459 13.37 5.85 -32.08
N SER A 460 12.07 6.05 -31.78
CA SER A 460 11.28 7.18 -32.33
C SER A 460 11.84 8.53 -31.88
N ARG A 461 12.37 8.61 -30.64
CA ARG A 461 13.09 9.80 -30.13
C ARG A 461 14.40 10.11 -30.86
N ARG A 462 15.01 9.14 -31.57
CA ARG A 462 16.25 9.34 -32.36
C ARG A 462 16.00 9.79 -33.80
N SER A 463 14.81 9.50 -34.35
CA SER A 463 14.44 9.89 -35.72
C SER A 463 13.93 11.33 -35.83
N GLU A 464 13.48 11.94 -34.73
CA GLU A 464 13.09 13.36 -34.69
C GLU A 464 14.29 14.32 -34.59
N SER A 465 15.49 13.81 -34.31
CA SER A 465 16.75 14.58 -34.22
C SER A 465 17.52 14.70 -35.54
N GLY A 466 16.93 14.31 -36.68
CA GLY A 466 17.60 14.37 -37.99
C GLY A 466 16.65 14.68 -39.14
N ASP A 467 16.26 15.95 -39.26
CA ASP A 467 16.15 16.70 -40.53
C ASP A 467 15.34 17.99 -40.32
N ALA A 468 16.05 19.09 -40.07
CA ALA A 468 15.50 20.44 -40.22
C ALA A 468 16.63 21.39 -40.68
N VAL A 469 17.06 21.24 -41.92
CA VAL A 469 17.77 22.29 -42.67
C VAL A 469 16.82 22.79 -43.76
N ASN A 470 16.56 24.10 -43.70
CA ASN A 470 15.94 24.98 -44.70
C ASN A 470 14.40 25.02 -44.83
N GLY A 471 13.84 26.13 -44.32
CA GLY A 471 13.34 27.18 -45.22
C GLY A 471 11.83 27.31 -45.43
N ARG A 472 11.30 28.42 -44.88
CA ARG A 472 10.13 29.21 -45.35
C ARG A 472 8.72 28.62 -45.22
N GLY A 473 7.90 29.29 -44.39
CA GLY A 473 6.60 29.79 -44.84
C GLY A 473 5.31 29.13 -44.29
N ARG A 474 4.70 29.86 -43.34
CA ARG A 474 3.23 30.14 -43.26
C ARG A 474 2.29 29.02 -42.72
N PRO A 475 1.03 29.35 -42.36
CA PRO A 475 0.63 29.64 -40.97
C PRO A 475 -0.50 28.74 -40.43
N THR A 476 -0.78 28.85 -39.12
CA THR A 476 -2.06 28.53 -38.45
C THR A 476 -2.38 27.01 -38.39
N ILE A 477 -2.77 26.46 -37.25
CA ILE A 477 -4.19 26.19 -36.92
C ILE A 477 -4.24 25.78 -35.44
N VAL A 478 -4.85 26.63 -34.62
CA VAL A 478 -5.57 26.22 -33.41
C VAL A 478 -7.02 25.95 -33.84
N PRO A 479 -7.61 24.81 -33.45
CA PRO A 479 -8.97 24.83 -32.93
C PRO A 479 -9.03 23.97 -31.66
N LEU A 480 -9.25 24.57 -30.49
CA LEU A 480 -10.58 24.72 -29.87
C LEU A 480 -11.36 23.39 -29.70
N MET A 481 -11.46 22.93 -28.45
CA MET A 481 -12.71 22.66 -27.69
C MET A 481 -12.60 21.45 -26.74
N HIS A 482 -12.49 21.78 -25.45
CA HIS A 482 -13.23 21.25 -24.29
C HIS A 482 -13.33 19.73 -24.00
N PRO A 483 -13.68 19.39 -22.75
CA PRO A 483 -12.85 18.63 -21.82
C PRO A 483 -13.12 17.12 -21.92
N ALA A 484 -12.08 16.31 -21.98
CA ALA A 484 -12.19 14.88 -21.71
C ALA A 484 -11.46 14.59 -20.40
N LYS A 485 -12.27 14.32 -19.37
CA LYS A 485 -11.92 13.81 -18.04
C LYS A 485 -10.88 12.69 -18.17
N ALA A 486 -9.81 12.71 -17.37
CA ALA A 486 -8.81 11.64 -17.37
C ALA A 486 -8.46 11.25 -15.93
N ASP A 487 -9.38 10.49 -15.36
CA ASP A 487 -9.26 9.58 -14.22
C ASP A 487 -8.33 8.40 -14.62
N GLU A 488 -7.11 8.68 -15.08
CA GLU A 488 -6.18 7.68 -15.62
C GLU A 488 -4.73 7.83 -15.11
N GLY A 489 -4.50 7.79 -13.79
CA GLY A 489 -3.19 7.46 -13.22
C GLY A 489 -2.53 6.14 -13.70
N PRO A 490 -1.29 5.85 -13.27
CA PRO A 490 -0.38 5.00 -14.02
C PRO A 490 -0.54 3.51 -13.69
N ALA A 491 -0.15 2.66 -14.64
CA ALA A 491 -0.05 1.21 -14.50
C ALA A 491 1.14 0.85 -13.59
N GLU A 492 0.93 -0.06 -12.63
CA GLU A 492 2.01 -0.62 -11.80
C GLU A 492 3.07 -1.34 -12.66
N PRO A 493 4.37 -1.27 -12.30
CA PRO A 493 5.40 -2.04 -12.97
C PRO A 493 5.25 -3.53 -12.67
N LEU A 494 5.55 -4.35 -13.69
CA LEU A 494 5.61 -5.81 -13.59
C LEU A 494 6.75 -6.23 -12.64
N ALA A 495 6.45 -6.32 -11.35
CA ALA A 495 7.36 -6.82 -10.32
C ALA A 495 7.74 -8.28 -10.62
N ALA A 496 9.03 -8.57 -10.70
CA ALA A 496 9.52 -9.94 -10.85
C ALA A 496 8.99 -10.80 -9.68
N PRO A 497 8.48 -12.01 -9.94
CA PRO A 497 7.81 -12.79 -8.92
C PRO A 497 8.82 -13.33 -7.91
N GLU A 498 8.77 -12.81 -6.68
CA GLU A 498 9.13 -13.59 -5.51
C GLU A 498 8.21 -14.82 -5.48
N ASP A 499 8.81 -15.99 -5.36
CA ASP A 499 8.23 -17.34 -5.40
C ASP A 499 6.69 -17.40 -5.23
N LEU A 500 5.94 -17.33 -6.34
CA LEU A 500 4.47 -17.43 -6.36
C LEU A 500 3.99 -18.89 -6.18
N SER A 501 4.78 -19.76 -5.55
CA SER A 501 4.34 -21.09 -5.18
C SER A 501 3.30 -20.95 -4.07
N GLY A 502 2.03 -21.16 -4.43
CA GLY A 502 0.94 -21.06 -3.48
C GLY A 502 1.21 -21.90 -2.24
N GLU A 503 1.20 -21.28 -1.05
CA GLU A 503 1.44 -21.99 0.20
C GLU A 503 0.44 -23.14 0.34
N LEU A 504 0.96 -24.37 0.49
CA LEU A 504 0.13 -25.55 0.73
C LEU A 504 -0.42 -25.49 2.15
N ALA A 505 -1.70 -25.14 2.28
CA ALA A 505 -2.38 -25.09 3.56
C ALA A 505 -3.06 -26.44 3.87
N VAL A 506 -2.70 -27.06 4.99
CA VAL A 506 -3.36 -28.26 5.51
C VAL A 506 -4.43 -27.87 6.53
N HIS A 507 -5.68 -28.13 6.20
CA HIS A 507 -6.84 -27.74 7.00
C HIS A 507 -7.33 -28.91 7.85
N ARG A 508 -7.06 -28.86 9.16
CA ARG A 508 -7.59 -29.87 10.10
C ARG A 508 -9.12 -29.88 10.15
N GLU A 509 -9.74 -28.70 10.06
CA GLU A 509 -11.20 -28.51 10.13
C GLU A 509 -11.94 -28.95 8.84
N LEU A 510 -11.34 -28.68 7.68
CA LEU A 510 -11.85 -29.15 6.38
C LEU A 510 -11.46 -30.61 6.09
N ARG A 511 -10.66 -31.23 6.97
CA ARG A 511 -10.01 -32.53 6.78
C ARG A 511 -9.35 -32.64 5.42
N SER A 512 -8.66 -31.61 4.92
CA SER A 512 -8.26 -31.51 3.51
C SER A 512 -7.00 -30.64 3.33
N TRP A 513 -6.48 -30.50 2.11
CA TRP A 513 -5.48 -29.47 1.79
C TRP A 513 -5.99 -28.54 0.69
N SER A 514 -5.48 -27.30 0.71
CA SER A 514 -5.69 -26.32 -0.36
C SER A 514 -4.39 -25.61 -0.72
N CYS A 515 -4.33 -25.07 -1.93
CA CYS A 515 -3.25 -24.21 -2.40
C CYS A 515 -3.89 -23.04 -3.16
N THR A 516 -3.47 -21.80 -2.89
CA THR A 516 -3.95 -20.63 -3.64
C THR A 516 -2.85 -20.14 -4.55
N VAL A 517 -3.09 -20.09 -5.86
CA VAL A 517 -2.11 -19.66 -6.85
C VAL A 517 -2.65 -18.44 -7.59
N PRO A 518 -1.89 -17.34 -7.70
CA PRO A 518 -2.27 -16.23 -8.57
C PRO A 518 -2.08 -16.64 -10.03
N VAL A 519 -3.14 -16.48 -10.82
CA VAL A 519 -3.14 -16.82 -12.26
C VAL A 519 -3.34 -15.55 -13.08
N LEU A 520 -2.48 -15.37 -14.07
CA LEU A 520 -2.51 -14.25 -15.02
C LEU A 520 -2.99 -14.74 -16.38
N VAL A 521 -4.12 -14.22 -16.89
CA VAL A 521 -4.72 -14.63 -18.17
C VAL A 521 -5.01 -13.43 -19.07
N GLU A 522 -4.84 -13.59 -20.38
CA GLU A 522 -5.33 -12.63 -21.38
C GLU A 522 -6.81 -12.89 -21.68
N VAL A 523 -7.66 -11.86 -21.63
CA VAL A 523 -9.07 -11.91 -22.04
C VAL A 523 -9.36 -10.85 -23.10
N ARG A 524 -10.36 -11.11 -23.94
CA ARG A 524 -10.81 -10.18 -24.99
C ARG A 524 -12.28 -9.82 -24.76
N PRO A 525 -12.56 -8.62 -24.24
CA PRO A 525 -13.93 -8.14 -24.07
C PRO A 525 -14.62 -7.95 -25.43
N ALA A 526 -15.93 -8.25 -25.48
CA ALA A 526 -16.73 -8.01 -26.68
C ALA A 526 -16.80 -6.50 -26.98
N PRO A 527 -16.80 -6.08 -28.26
CA PRO A 527 -16.93 -4.67 -28.61
C PRO A 527 -18.27 -4.11 -28.14
N SER A 528 -18.27 -2.88 -27.63
CA SER A 528 -19.51 -2.22 -27.20
C SER A 528 -20.49 -2.13 -28.39
N THR A 529 -21.73 -2.56 -28.18
CA THR A 529 -22.79 -2.58 -29.20
C THR A 529 -23.32 -1.18 -29.46
N LYS A 530 -22.52 -0.31 -30.09
CA LYS A 530 -23.01 0.90 -30.77
C LYS A 530 -23.12 0.61 -32.27
N PRO A 531 -24.26 0.89 -32.94
CA PRO A 531 -24.49 0.50 -34.34
C PRO A 531 -23.66 1.25 -35.40
N SER A 532 -22.73 2.15 -35.04
CA SER A 532 -22.08 3.07 -35.98
C SER A 532 -20.76 2.57 -36.59
N ASP A 533 -20.06 1.62 -35.97
CA ASP A 533 -18.66 1.32 -36.33
C ASP A 533 -18.46 -0.13 -36.82
N ALA A 534 -19.45 -0.64 -37.56
CA ALA A 534 -19.41 -1.95 -38.16
C ALA A 534 -18.55 -1.98 -39.42
N LYS A 535 -17.23 -1.71 -39.33
CA LYS A 535 -16.31 -2.00 -40.45
C LYS A 535 -14.81 -2.12 -40.13
N THR A 536 -14.38 -2.39 -38.90
CA THR A 536 -13.02 -2.93 -38.66
C THR A 536 -12.86 -3.43 -37.21
N SER A 537 -12.47 -4.69 -37.03
CA SER A 537 -12.26 -5.43 -35.76
C SER A 537 -13.52 -5.88 -34.99
N ARG A 538 -13.77 -7.21 -34.97
CA ARG A 538 -14.87 -7.84 -34.23
C ARG A 538 -14.60 -8.07 -32.73
N ASN A 539 -13.43 -7.73 -32.20
CA ASN A 539 -13.05 -7.96 -30.80
C ASN A 539 -12.35 -6.72 -30.22
N GLY A 540 -12.60 -6.40 -28.94
CA GLY A 540 -11.89 -5.35 -28.21
C GLY A 540 -10.41 -5.67 -27.96
N PRO A 541 -9.59 -4.68 -27.52
CA PRO A 541 -8.18 -4.91 -27.24
C PRO A 541 -7.99 -5.95 -26.12
N PRO A 542 -6.97 -6.81 -26.21
CA PRO A 542 -6.71 -7.82 -25.19
C PRO A 542 -6.26 -7.19 -23.88
N VAL A 543 -6.80 -7.69 -22.76
CA VAL A 543 -6.53 -7.22 -21.40
C VAL A 543 -5.96 -8.36 -20.58
N MET A 544 -4.89 -8.10 -19.85
CA MET A 544 -4.35 -9.07 -18.90
C MET A 544 -5.11 -8.96 -17.58
N VAL A 545 -5.57 -10.08 -17.05
CA VAL A 545 -6.31 -10.17 -15.80
C VAL A 545 -5.59 -11.11 -14.85
N GLN A 546 -5.33 -10.65 -13.64
CA GLN A 546 -4.80 -11.45 -12.55
C GLN A 546 -5.89 -11.71 -11.52
N LEU A 547 -6.05 -12.98 -11.13
CA LEU A 547 -6.99 -13.42 -10.08
C LEU A 547 -6.41 -14.58 -9.27
N ASP A 548 -6.99 -14.83 -8.11
CA ASP A 548 -6.57 -15.93 -7.23
C ASP A 548 -7.38 -17.20 -7.49
N LEU A 549 -6.67 -18.29 -7.76
CA LEU A 549 -7.26 -19.62 -7.95
C LEU A 549 -6.97 -20.51 -6.74
N VAL A 550 -8.03 -20.92 -6.05
CA VAL A 550 -7.95 -21.85 -4.93
C VAL A 550 -8.12 -23.28 -5.44
N LEU A 551 -7.10 -24.12 -5.27
CA LEU A 551 -7.15 -25.54 -5.55
C LEU A 551 -7.42 -26.31 -4.25
N TYR A 552 -8.43 -27.18 -4.24
CA TYR A 552 -8.91 -27.86 -3.04
C TYR A 552 -9.05 -29.38 -3.24
N LYS A 553 -8.31 -30.16 -2.45
CA LYS A 553 -8.39 -31.62 -2.43
C LYS A 553 -9.22 -32.10 -1.24
N THR A 554 -10.45 -32.53 -1.50
CA THR A 554 -11.30 -33.12 -0.46
C THR A 554 -10.75 -34.47 0.03
N ARG A 555 -10.71 -34.71 1.35
CA ARG A 555 -10.48 -36.08 1.89
C ARG A 555 -11.75 -36.83 2.24
N TYR A 556 -12.93 -36.29 1.92
CA TYR A 556 -14.16 -37.07 2.02
C TYR A 556 -14.12 -38.23 1.01
N LEU A 557 -14.79 -39.34 1.34
CA LEU A 557 -15.02 -40.42 0.38
C LEU A 557 -15.88 -39.90 -0.78
N MET A 558 -15.83 -40.59 -1.92
CA MET A 558 -16.47 -40.12 -3.14
C MET A 558 -17.95 -39.77 -2.96
N ASN A 559 -18.72 -40.61 -2.28
CA ASN A 559 -20.16 -40.38 -2.03
C ASN A 559 -20.45 -39.20 -1.08
N GLU A 560 -19.43 -38.65 -0.42
CA GLU A 560 -19.53 -37.53 0.51
C GLU A 560 -18.71 -36.29 0.08
N SER A 561 -18.09 -36.31 -1.10
CA SER A 561 -17.21 -35.25 -1.58
C SER A 561 -17.89 -33.87 -1.59
N GLY A 562 -19.20 -33.82 -1.83
CA GLY A 562 -19.98 -32.57 -1.84
C GLY A 562 -19.97 -31.83 -0.51
N LYS A 563 -19.92 -32.54 0.63
CA LYS A 563 -19.86 -31.92 1.97
C LYS A 563 -18.56 -31.13 2.12
N GLY A 564 -17.45 -31.71 1.69
CA GLY A 564 -16.13 -31.08 1.72
C GLY A 564 -16.07 -29.85 0.82
N ILE A 565 -16.66 -29.92 -0.37
CA ILE A 565 -16.70 -28.81 -1.33
C ILE A 565 -17.58 -27.66 -0.81
N ALA A 566 -18.76 -27.95 -0.27
CA ALA A 566 -19.63 -26.93 0.31
C ALA A 566 -18.96 -26.15 1.46
N ARG A 567 -18.17 -26.86 2.29
CA ARG A 567 -17.35 -26.24 3.34
C ARG A 567 -16.24 -25.36 2.77
N ALA A 568 -15.54 -25.83 1.74
CA ALA A 568 -14.49 -25.06 1.08
C ALA A 568 -15.03 -23.76 0.45
N ILE A 569 -16.15 -23.84 -0.27
CA ILE A 569 -16.85 -22.67 -0.83
C ILE A 569 -17.11 -21.62 0.24
N SER A 570 -17.66 -22.05 1.39
CA SER A 570 -17.95 -21.15 2.52
C SER A 570 -16.69 -20.57 3.16
N HIS A 571 -15.64 -21.38 3.29
CA HIS A 571 -14.37 -20.99 3.92
C HIS A 571 -13.58 -19.99 3.08
N PHE A 572 -13.53 -20.18 1.76
CA PHE A 572 -12.78 -19.30 0.86
C PHE A 572 -13.62 -18.12 0.31
N GLY A 573 -14.91 -18.05 0.65
CA GLY A 573 -15.80 -16.99 0.18
C GLY A 573 -16.03 -17.03 -1.33
N VAL A 574 -16.13 -18.22 -1.92
CA VAL A 574 -16.31 -18.41 -3.37
C VAL A 574 -17.80 -18.53 -3.69
N GLY A 575 -18.27 -17.82 -4.70
CA GLY A 575 -19.70 -17.72 -5.03
C GLY A 575 -20.39 -16.61 -4.25
N GLY A 576 -20.89 -15.61 -4.97
CA GLY A 576 -21.52 -14.42 -4.38
C GLY A 576 -22.91 -14.68 -3.81
N SER A 577 -23.21 -14.12 -2.65
CA SER A 577 -24.55 -14.12 -2.04
C SER A 577 -25.60 -13.33 -2.86
N GLN A 578 -25.14 -12.55 -3.84
CA GLN A 578 -25.96 -11.72 -4.74
C GLN A 578 -26.14 -12.30 -6.15
N ALA A 579 -25.49 -13.44 -6.48
CA ALA A 579 -25.65 -14.06 -7.80
C ALA A 579 -27.05 -14.67 -7.95
N ALA A 580 -27.60 -14.60 -9.17
CA ALA A 580 -28.82 -15.32 -9.53
C ALA A 580 -28.66 -16.80 -9.16
N ARG A 581 -29.77 -17.45 -8.76
CA ARG A 581 -29.72 -18.82 -8.24
C ARG A 581 -29.09 -19.78 -9.25
N GLU A 582 -29.30 -19.52 -10.53
CA GLU A 582 -28.81 -20.26 -11.67
C GLU A 582 -27.28 -20.22 -11.80
N ASP A 583 -26.61 -19.15 -11.37
CA ASP A 583 -25.16 -18.94 -11.57
C ASP A 583 -24.34 -18.96 -10.27
N ARG A 584 -24.98 -19.29 -9.15
CA ARG A 584 -24.39 -19.28 -7.79
C ARG A 584 -23.04 -19.99 -7.69
N TYR A 585 -22.85 -21.08 -8.43
CA TYR A 585 -21.65 -21.90 -8.39
C TYR A 585 -20.82 -21.85 -9.69
N ALA A 586 -21.01 -20.82 -10.52
CA ALA A 586 -20.23 -20.63 -11.74
C ALA A 586 -18.71 -20.43 -11.49
N ASP A 587 -18.34 -19.98 -10.29
CA ASP A 587 -16.95 -19.78 -9.85
C ASP A 587 -16.31 -21.03 -9.22
N VAL A 588 -16.99 -22.19 -9.32
CA VAL A 588 -16.52 -23.48 -8.79
C VAL A 588 -16.38 -24.51 -9.91
N LEU A 589 -15.17 -24.96 -10.20
CA LEU A 589 -14.89 -26.01 -11.19
C LEU A 589 -14.57 -27.35 -10.51
N ILE A 590 -15.26 -28.41 -10.90
CA ILE A 590 -15.03 -29.76 -10.38
C ILE A 590 -14.29 -30.62 -11.43
N LEU A 591 -13.15 -31.20 -11.05
CA LEU A 591 -12.42 -32.19 -11.85
C LEU A 591 -12.84 -33.60 -11.44
N HIS A 592 -13.30 -34.42 -12.40
CA HIS A 592 -13.73 -35.79 -12.11
C HIS A 592 -13.55 -36.75 -13.28
N ASP A 593 -13.60 -38.06 -12.99
CA ASP A 593 -13.50 -39.12 -13.99
C ASP A 593 -14.78 -39.26 -14.84
N GLU A 594 -14.61 -39.68 -16.10
CA GLU A 594 -15.68 -39.90 -17.05
C GLU A 594 -15.48 -41.23 -17.80
N LEU A 595 -16.41 -42.15 -17.59
CA LEU A 595 -16.38 -43.50 -18.14
C LEU A 595 -16.70 -43.56 -19.62
N SER A 596 -17.54 -42.66 -20.13
CA SER A 596 -17.99 -42.69 -21.53
C SER A 596 -16.93 -42.25 -22.54
N ARG A 597 -15.73 -41.89 -22.08
CA ARG A 597 -14.68 -41.28 -22.87
C ARG A 597 -13.37 -42.02 -22.65
N GLY A 598 -12.67 -42.32 -23.75
CA GLY A 598 -11.34 -42.92 -23.71
C GLY A 598 -10.35 -42.10 -22.88
N PHE A 599 -9.30 -42.77 -22.39
CA PHE A 599 -8.31 -42.15 -21.49
C PHE A 599 -7.76 -40.83 -22.06
N GLY A 600 -7.70 -39.80 -21.21
CA GLY A 600 -7.18 -38.47 -21.57
C GLY A 600 -8.10 -37.61 -22.45
N ARG A 601 -9.30 -38.08 -22.79
CA ARG A 601 -10.29 -37.25 -23.49
C ARG A 601 -11.02 -36.33 -22.53
N ILE A 602 -10.67 -35.04 -22.59
CA ILE A 602 -11.23 -34.03 -21.69
C ILE A 602 -12.44 -33.32 -22.31
N SER A 603 -13.45 -33.03 -21.49
CA SER A 603 -14.54 -32.12 -21.87
C SER A 603 -15.09 -31.34 -20.70
N ARG A 604 -15.60 -30.15 -20.96
CA ARG A 604 -16.33 -29.35 -19.99
C ARG A 604 -17.83 -29.62 -20.09
N LYS A 605 -18.53 -29.59 -18.96
CA LYS A 605 -19.98 -29.69 -18.85
C LYS A 605 -20.46 -28.83 -17.67
N ASP A 606 -21.21 -27.77 -17.97
CA ASP A 606 -21.63 -26.80 -16.95
C ASP A 606 -22.95 -27.14 -16.28
N ARG A 607 -23.78 -27.95 -16.96
CA ARG A 607 -25.15 -28.31 -16.54
C ARG A 607 -25.45 -29.78 -16.83
N GLY A 608 -26.56 -30.28 -16.32
CA GLY A 608 -27.08 -31.62 -16.55
C GLY A 608 -26.70 -32.63 -15.47
N SER A 609 -27.21 -33.86 -15.61
CA SER A 609 -27.18 -34.88 -14.55
C SER A 609 -25.77 -35.39 -14.21
N ALA A 610 -25.67 -36.04 -13.05
CA ALA A 610 -24.45 -36.68 -12.54
C ALA A 610 -24.02 -37.93 -13.34
N ALA A 611 -24.83 -38.42 -14.28
CA ALA A 611 -24.54 -39.60 -15.11
C ALA A 611 -24.04 -40.83 -14.32
N GLY A 612 -24.57 -41.04 -13.10
CA GLY A 612 -24.19 -42.16 -12.22
C GLY A 612 -23.00 -41.90 -11.29
N HIS A 613 -22.29 -40.77 -11.43
CA HIS A 613 -21.11 -40.47 -10.62
C HIS A 613 -21.49 -40.04 -9.19
N ASN A 614 -21.10 -40.83 -8.20
CA ASN A 614 -21.47 -40.61 -6.79
C ASN A 614 -20.94 -39.29 -6.21
N GLY A 615 -19.73 -38.87 -6.58
CA GLY A 615 -19.19 -37.57 -6.17
C GLY A 615 -19.98 -36.37 -6.69
N ILE A 616 -20.41 -36.39 -7.95
CA ILE A 616 -21.25 -35.32 -8.50
C ILE A 616 -22.65 -35.34 -7.88
N ARG A 617 -23.25 -36.52 -7.63
CA ARG A 617 -24.50 -36.63 -6.86
C ARG A 617 -24.36 -36.01 -5.46
N SER A 618 -23.25 -36.30 -4.79
CA SER A 618 -22.93 -35.73 -3.48
C SER A 618 -22.83 -34.20 -3.53
N CYS A 619 -22.20 -33.65 -4.57
CA CYS A 619 -22.11 -32.21 -4.80
C CYS A 619 -23.50 -31.59 -5.01
N PHE A 620 -24.33 -32.17 -5.88
CA PHE A 620 -25.70 -31.65 -6.11
C PHE A 620 -26.52 -31.61 -4.83
N SER A 621 -26.47 -32.68 -4.04
CA SER A 621 -27.16 -32.76 -2.74
C SER A 621 -26.63 -31.72 -1.75
N SER A 622 -25.32 -31.61 -1.59
CA SER A 622 -24.70 -30.74 -0.58
C SER A 622 -24.79 -29.25 -0.93
N LEU A 623 -24.70 -28.91 -2.22
CA LEU A 623 -24.83 -27.56 -2.76
C LEU A 623 -26.30 -27.15 -3.02
N LYS A 624 -27.25 -28.07 -2.75
CA LYS A 624 -28.69 -27.85 -2.94
C LYS A 624 -29.07 -27.47 -4.37
N ILE A 625 -28.38 -28.04 -5.36
CA ILE A 625 -28.72 -27.90 -6.78
C ILE A 625 -30.00 -28.68 -7.02
N ARG A 626 -31.11 -27.99 -7.32
CA ARG A 626 -32.42 -28.62 -7.48
C ARG A 626 -32.78 -28.84 -8.93
N ASP A 627 -32.43 -27.89 -9.79
CA ASP A 627 -32.63 -27.98 -11.23
C ASP A 627 -31.30 -28.11 -11.94
N ILE A 628 -31.00 -29.32 -12.40
CA ILE A 628 -29.76 -29.65 -13.08
C ILE A 628 -29.65 -29.03 -14.47
N ASP A 629 -30.77 -28.62 -15.08
CA ASP A 629 -30.79 -28.06 -16.42
C ASP A 629 -30.65 -26.53 -16.41
N THR A 630 -30.96 -25.88 -15.28
CA THR A 630 -30.91 -24.41 -15.13
C THR A 630 -29.95 -23.88 -14.06
N GLU A 631 -29.42 -24.72 -13.17
CA GLU A 631 -28.34 -24.32 -12.23
C GLU A 631 -26.95 -24.74 -12.76
N VAL A 632 -25.97 -23.84 -12.68
CA VAL A 632 -24.60 -23.99 -13.20
C VAL A 632 -23.70 -24.58 -12.13
N LEU A 633 -23.01 -25.67 -12.47
CA LEU A 633 -21.86 -26.20 -11.73
C LEU A 633 -20.85 -26.74 -12.75
N PRO A 634 -19.84 -25.94 -13.13
CA PRO A 634 -18.82 -26.32 -14.10
C PRO A 634 -18.08 -27.60 -13.70
N ARG A 635 -17.99 -28.54 -14.63
CA ARG A 635 -17.30 -29.82 -14.44
C ARG A 635 -16.38 -30.12 -15.61
N LEU A 636 -15.14 -30.46 -15.29
CA LEU A 636 -14.15 -30.93 -16.25
C LEU A 636 -14.05 -32.45 -16.11
N ARG A 637 -14.50 -33.10 -17.17
CA ARG A 637 -14.68 -34.55 -17.28
C ARG A 637 -13.46 -35.14 -17.95
N ILE A 638 -12.72 -35.95 -17.21
CA ILE A 638 -11.47 -36.55 -17.65
C ILE A 638 -11.74 -38.02 -17.99
N GLY A 639 -11.61 -38.36 -19.27
CA GLY A 639 -11.86 -39.73 -19.75
C GLY A 639 -10.95 -40.74 -19.06
N ILE A 640 -11.56 -41.82 -18.55
CA ILE A 640 -10.85 -42.98 -17.97
C ILE A 640 -11.05 -44.26 -18.79
N GLY A 641 -11.86 -44.19 -19.86
CA GLY A 641 -12.24 -45.31 -20.71
C GLY A 641 -13.14 -46.31 -20.00
N ARG A 642 -13.62 -47.29 -20.77
CA ARG A 642 -14.30 -48.47 -20.25
C ARG A 642 -13.36 -49.68 -20.24
N PRO A 643 -13.70 -50.77 -19.52
CA PRO A 643 -12.88 -51.98 -19.50
C PRO A 643 -12.61 -52.55 -20.89
N GLU A 644 -13.57 -52.37 -21.79
CA GLU A 644 -13.54 -52.76 -23.21
C GLU A 644 -12.58 -51.93 -24.08
N ASP A 645 -12.18 -50.74 -23.61
CA ASP A 645 -11.26 -49.83 -24.32
C ASP A 645 -9.78 -50.01 -23.91
N ALA A 646 -9.46 -50.99 -23.06
CA ALA A 646 -8.10 -51.19 -22.57
C ALA A 646 -7.14 -51.58 -23.71
N PRO A 647 -5.97 -50.92 -23.88
CA PRO A 647 -5.07 -51.19 -24.97
C PRO A 647 -4.53 -52.64 -24.91
N SER A 648 -4.46 -53.31 -26.05
CA SER A 648 -3.77 -54.60 -26.17
C SER A 648 -2.25 -54.37 -26.02
N ALA A 649 -1.67 -54.87 -24.92
CA ALA A 649 -0.25 -54.70 -24.61
C ALA A 649 0.72 -55.19 -25.71
N SER A 650 1.89 -54.54 -25.80
CA SER A 650 2.99 -54.82 -26.73
C SER A 650 3.71 -56.15 -26.42
N ALA A 651 4.49 -56.63 -27.40
CA ALA A 651 5.04 -57.99 -27.50
C ALA A 651 5.95 -58.45 -26.35
N SER A 652 6.42 -57.56 -25.47
CA SER A 652 7.31 -57.87 -24.35
C SER A 652 6.61 -58.34 -23.07
N GLN A 653 5.27 -58.29 -22.99
CA GLN A 653 4.47 -58.73 -21.83
C GLN A 653 3.67 -60.02 -22.08
N GLN A 654 4.11 -60.87 -23.01
CA GLN A 654 3.36 -62.04 -23.48
C GLN A 654 3.26 -63.22 -22.48
N ARG A 655 4.04 -63.25 -21.39
CA ARG A 655 4.02 -64.37 -20.43
C ARG A 655 2.93 -64.30 -19.35
N GLU A 656 2.31 -63.15 -19.10
CA GLU A 656 1.18 -63.00 -18.16
C GLU A 656 -0.21 -62.97 -18.85
N ARG A 657 -0.24 -63.27 -20.16
CA ARG A 657 -1.42 -63.07 -21.02
C ARG A 657 -2.50 -64.16 -20.91
N GLY A 658 -2.14 -65.36 -20.42
CA GLY A 658 -3.07 -66.49 -20.34
C GLY A 658 -4.18 -66.32 -19.28
N LEU A 659 -3.89 -65.56 -18.21
CA LEU A 659 -4.81 -65.36 -17.09
C LEU A 659 -5.57 -64.03 -17.21
N MET A 660 -4.90 -62.96 -17.65
CA MET A 660 -5.49 -61.60 -17.71
C MET A 660 -6.41 -61.36 -18.92
N SER A 661 -6.19 -62.01 -20.06
CA SER A 661 -7.08 -61.86 -21.24
C SER A 661 -8.46 -62.51 -21.05
N LYS A 662 -8.58 -63.46 -20.12
CA LYS A 662 -9.87 -64.04 -19.70
C LYS A 662 -10.57 -63.21 -18.62
N LEU A 663 -9.85 -62.33 -17.92
CA LEU A 663 -10.36 -61.49 -16.83
C LEU A 663 -10.94 -60.15 -17.33
N SER A 664 -10.37 -59.53 -18.37
CA SER A 664 -10.85 -58.22 -18.85
C SER A 664 -12.26 -58.27 -19.45
N ALA A 665 -12.67 -59.40 -20.03
CA ALA A 665 -14.02 -59.59 -20.57
C ALA A 665 -15.12 -59.76 -19.49
N LYS A 666 -14.76 -59.82 -18.19
CA LYS A 666 -15.69 -60.01 -17.06
C LYS A 666 -15.66 -58.91 -16.00
N MET A 667 -14.84 -57.88 -16.17
CA MET A 667 -14.66 -56.87 -15.14
C MET A 667 -15.81 -55.86 -15.16
N ASP A 668 -16.58 -55.78 -14.07
CA ASP A 668 -17.67 -54.82 -13.95
C ASP A 668 -17.15 -53.38 -13.85
N THR A 669 -18.02 -52.42 -14.17
CA THR A 669 -17.67 -50.99 -14.22
C THR A 669 -17.21 -50.45 -12.87
N ALA A 670 -17.77 -50.95 -11.75
CA ALA A 670 -17.40 -50.50 -10.41
C ALA A 670 -15.96 -50.89 -10.05
N THR A 671 -15.58 -52.12 -10.39
CA THR A 671 -14.22 -52.65 -10.21
C THR A 671 -13.24 -51.93 -11.12
N TRP A 672 -13.64 -51.59 -12.34
CA TRP A 672 -12.82 -50.80 -13.28
C TRP A 672 -12.50 -49.40 -12.77
N VAL A 673 -13.50 -48.68 -12.28
CA VAL A 673 -13.32 -47.33 -11.72
C VAL A 673 -12.34 -47.34 -10.53
N LEU A 674 -12.39 -48.39 -9.71
CA LEU A 674 -11.49 -48.58 -8.57
C LEU A 674 -10.14 -49.21 -8.93
N SER A 675 -9.93 -49.60 -10.18
CA SER A 675 -8.65 -50.14 -10.64
C SER A 675 -7.57 -49.05 -10.65
N LYS A 676 -6.31 -49.46 -10.41
CA LYS A 676 -5.16 -48.56 -10.45
C LYS A 676 -4.88 -48.16 -11.90
N MET A 677 -4.53 -46.89 -12.09
CA MET A 677 -3.91 -46.44 -13.32
C MET A 677 -2.51 -47.04 -13.46
N ASP A 678 -2.13 -47.41 -14.68
CA ASP A 678 -0.77 -47.86 -14.96
C ASP A 678 0.23 -46.70 -14.86
N GLY A 679 1.53 -47.02 -14.91
CA GLY A 679 2.59 -46.02 -14.75
C GLY A 679 2.54 -44.91 -15.80
N ALA A 680 2.24 -45.24 -17.05
CA ALA A 680 2.16 -44.27 -18.14
C ALA A 680 0.97 -43.32 -17.96
N GLN A 681 -0.20 -43.87 -17.62
CA GLN A 681 -1.39 -43.09 -17.29
C GLN A 681 -1.16 -42.13 -16.11
N VAL A 682 -0.49 -42.61 -15.05
CA VAL A 682 -0.15 -41.76 -13.89
C VAL A 682 0.84 -40.66 -14.31
N GLN A 683 1.89 -40.98 -15.05
CA GLN A 683 2.87 -40.01 -15.54
C GLN A 683 2.25 -38.97 -16.48
N SER A 684 1.28 -39.36 -17.31
CA SER A 684 0.51 -38.44 -18.15
C SER A 684 -0.30 -37.41 -17.35
N CYS A 685 -0.75 -37.79 -16.15
CA CYS A 685 -1.51 -36.92 -15.24
C CYS A 685 -0.62 -36.01 -14.37
N ARG A 686 0.71 -36.16 -14.40
CA ARG A 686 1.65 -35.38 -13.59
C ARG A 686 2.22 -34.22 -14.39
N PHE A 687 2.62 -33.14 -13.70
CA PHE A 687 3.31 -32.05 -14.37
C PHE A 687 4.75 -32.46 -14.66
N VAL A 688 5.15 -32.35 -15.92
CA VAL A 688 6.51 -32.59 -16.39
C VAL A 688 7.11 -31.24 -16.73
N ASP A 689 8.09 -30.80 -15.94
CA ASP A 689 8.83 -29.57 -16.22
C ASP A 689 9.83 -29.85 -17.35
N PRO A 690 9.75 -29.15 -18.50
CA PRO A 690 10.69 -29.38 -19.59
C PRO A 690 12.12 -29.08 -19.14
N GLN A 691 13.03 -30.03 -19.41
CA GLN A 691 14.45 -29.86 -19.10
C GLN A 691 15.07 -28.83 -20.06
N PRO A 692 15.99 -27.98 -19.59
CA PRO A 692 16.64 -26.96 -20.41
C PRO A 692 17.43 -27.52 -21.61
N ASP A 693 17.80 -28.80 -21.55
CA ASP A 693 18.64 -29.48 -22.54
C ASP A 693 17.86 -30.36 -23.54
N SER A 694 16.52 -30.45 -23.43
CA SER A 694 15.74 -31.15 -24.47
C SER A 694 15.70 -30.29 -25.73
N ALA A 695 15.90 -30.91 -26.90
CA ALA A 695 15.98 -30.21 -28.18
C ALA A 695 14.83 -29.18 -28.28
N ALA A 696 15.19 -27.90 -28.24
CA ALA A 696 14.37 -26.78 -27.77
C ALA A 696 13.08 -26.46 -28.57
N GLY A 697 12.63 -27.34 -29.47
CA GLY A 697 11.42 -27.19 -30.27
C GLY A 697 10.25 -28.10 -29.91
N ASP A 698 10.49 -29.33 -29.44
CA ASP A 698 9.43 -30.37 -29.44
C ASP A 698 8.57 -30.41 -28.16
N GLU A 699 9.05 -29.82 -27.05
CA GLU A 699 8.38 -29.88 -25.74
C GLU A 699 7.85 -28.53 -25.25
N GLU A 700 8.04 -27.46 -26.03
CA GLU A 700 7.68 -26.08 -25.67
C GLU A 700 6.17 -25.92 -25.41
N TRP A 701 5.33 -26.75 -26.03
CA TRP A 701 3.87 -26.78 -25.84
C TRP A 701 3.42 -27.16 -24.43
N ARG A 702 4.31 -27.72 -23.61
CA ARG A 702 4.06 -28.07 -22.20
C ARG A 702 4.16 -26.86 -21.25
N VAL A 703 4.69 -25.74 -21.73
CA VAL A 703 4.88 -24.51 -20.95
C VAL A 703 4.32 -23.26 -21.63
N ASP A 704 4.15 -23.29 -22.95
CA ASP A 704 3.55 -22.23 -23.75
C ASP A 704 2.20 -22.63 -24.36
N ASP A 705 1.12 -22.12 -23.78
CA ASP A 705 -0.25 -22.34 -24.25
C ASP A 705 -0.52 -21.89 -25.70
N SER A 706 0.30 -20.98 -26.24
CA SER A 706 0.14 -20.50 -27.62
C SER A 706 0.56 -21.54 -28.66
N LYS A 707 1.39 -22.51 -28.26
CA LYS A 707 1.79 -23.62 -29.13
C LYS A 707 0.67 -24.67 -29.13
N PRO A 708 0.27 -25.18 -30.30
CA PRO A 708 -0.71 -26.27 -30.37
C PRO A 708 -0.11 -27.54 -29.79
N ILE A 709 -0.93 -28.32 -29.07
CA ILE A 709 -0.55 -29.69 -28.69
C ILE A 709 -0.30 -30.49 -29.98
N PRO A 710 0.79 -31.28 -30.08
CA PRO A 710 1.09 -32.08 -31.25
C PRO A 710 -0.11 -32.91 -31.71
N LYS A 711 -0.41 -32.87 -33.01
CA LYS A 711 -1.49 -33.67 -33.59
C LYS A 711 -1.11 -35.15 -33.47
N GLY A 712 -1.88 -35.89 -32.66
CA GLY A 712 -1.64 -37.31 -32.41
C GLY A 712 -0.87 -37.62 -31.12
N ALA A 713 -0.61 -36.63 -30.26
CA ALA A 713 -0.03 -36.87 -28.93
C ALA A 713 -0.85 -37.94 -28.19
N ASP A 714 -0.16 -39.00 -27.76
CA ASP A 714 -0.83 -40.10 -27.07
C ASP A 714 -1.20 -39.63 -25.65
N ALA A 715 -2.44 -39.92 -25.23
CA ALA A 715 -2.87 -39.66 -23.86
C ALA A 715 -2.01 -40.39 -22.82
N SER A 716 -1.28 -41.44 -23.21
CA SER A 716 -0.35 -42.17 -22.33
C SER A 716 1.02 -41.49 -22.18
N GLU A 717 1.36 -40.51 -23.02
CA GLU A 717 2.64 -39.80 -22.93
C GLU A 717 2.73 -38.93 -21.66
N PRO A 718 3.92 -38.81 -21.05
CA PRO A 718 4.12 -38.00 -19.85
C PRO A 718 3.64 -36.55 -20.00
N GLY A 719 2.86 -36.09 -19.03
CA GLY A 719 2.29 -34.75 -18.95
C GLY A 719 1.15 -34.39 -19.93
N VAL A 720 0.77 -35.26 -20.87
CA VAL A 720 -0.26 -34.91 -21.88
C VAL A 720 -1.62 -34.63 -21.24
N VAL A 721 -2.09 -35.51 -20.35
CA VAL A 721 -3.40 -35.34 -19.68
C VAL A 721 -3.39 -34.15 -18.73
N MET A 722 -2.28 -33.90 -18.03
CA MET A 722 -2.09 -32.69 -17.22
C MET A 722 -2.23 -31.43 -18.10
N GLU A 723 -1.56 -31.37 -19.24
CA GLU A 723 -1.58 -30.20 -20.12
C GLU A 723 -2.96 -29.94 -20.74
N LEU A 724 -3.62 -31.00 -21.22
CA LEU A 724 -5.00 -30.91 -21.71
C LEU A 724 -5.94 -30.37 -20.63
N THR A 725 -5.74 -30.80 -19.37
CA THR A 725 -6.54 -30.35 -18.23
C THR A 725 -6.26 -28.88 -17.92
N ALA A 726 -4.99 -28.49 -17.81
CA ALA A 726 -4.57 -27.12 -17.52
C ALA A 726 -5.10 -26.12 -18.55
N ARG A 727 -5.08 -26.45 -19.84
CA ARG A 727 -5.64 -25.59 -20.90
C ARG A 727 -7.15 -25.40 -20.76
N LYS A 728 -7.89 -26.45 -20.41
CA LYS A 728 -9.34 -26.36 -20.16
C LYS A 728 -9.66 -25.60 -18.87
N VAL A 729 -8.80 -25.70 -17.86
CA VAL A 729 -8.89 -24.85 -16.66
C VAL A 729 -8.67 -23.38 -17.02
N LEU A 730 -7.61 -23.05 -17.77
CA LEU A 730 -7.30 -21.68 -18.17
C LEU A 730 -8.37 -21.07 -19.10
N GLU A 731 -9.00 -21.89 -19.96
CA GLU A 731 -10.17 -21.48 -20.75
C GLU A 731 -11.34 -21.07 -19.83
N TRP A 732 -11.67 -21.88 -18.83
CA TRP A 732 -12.69 -21.54 -17.84
C TRP A 732 -12.31 -20.29 -17.02
N VAL A 733 -11.05 -20.16 -16.58
CA VAL A 733 -10.56 -18.97 -15.87
C VAL A 733 -10.71 -17.71 -16.72
N ARG A 734 -10.40 -17.76 -18.02
CA ARG A 734 -10.61 -16.63 -18.95
C ARG A 734 -12.08 -16.23 -19.07
N GLU A 735 -12.98 -17.20 -19.18
CA GLU A 735 -14.43 -16.92 -19.22
C GLU A 735 -14.92 -16.27 -17.92
N ARG A 736 -14.44 -16.74 -16.76
CA ARG A 736 -14.81 -16.16 -15.46
C ARG A 736 -14.23 -14.76 -15.28
N ALA A 737 -12.97 -14.56 -15.66
CA ALA A 737 -12.34 -13.23 -15.67
C ALA A 737 -13.10 -12.26 -16.58
N LEU A 738 -13.52 -12.70 -17.77
CA LEU A 738 -14.32 -11.89 -18.68
C LEU A 738 -15.69 -11.54 -18.08
N ALA A 739 -16.41 -12.52 -17.54
CA ALA A 739 -17.70 -12.29 -16.89
C ALA A 739 -17.60 -11.36 -15.67
N ALA A 740 -16.49 -11.43 -14.92
CA ALA A 740 -16.23 -10.55 -13.79
C ALA A 740 -15.98 -9.10 -14.24
N LEU A 741 -15.20 -8.89 -15.31
CA LEU A 741 -15.03 -7.58 -15.92
C LEU A 741 -16.38 -7.00 -16.40
N GLU A 742 -17.22 -7.82 -17.04
CA GLU A 742 -18.55 -7.40 -17.49
C GLU A 742 -19.47 -7.02 -16.32
N GLN A 743 -19.43 -7.77 -15.21
CA GLN A 743 -20.21 -7.49 -13.99
C GLN A 743 -19.74 -6.23 -13.26
N GLU A 744 -18.43 -5.96 -13.25
CA GLU A 744 -17.85 -4.72 -12.69
C GLU A 744 -18.07 -3.50 -13.60
N GLY A 745 -18.77 -3.67 -14.74
CA GLY A 745 -19.06 -2.58 -15.68
C GLY A 745 -17.80 -2.09 -16.40
N TRP A 746 -16.77 -2.93 -16.49
CA TRP A 746 -15.51 -2.60 -17.10
C TRP A 746 -15.70 -2.38 -18.61
N SER A 747 -15.25 -1.22 -19.09
CA SER A 747 -15.30 -0.81 -20.49
C SER A 747 -13.89 -0.41 -20.92
N PRO A 748 -13.43 -0.81 -22.13
CA PRO A 748 -12.13 -0.38 -22.65
C PRO A 748 -12.04 1.14 -22.85
N ASP A 749 -13.19 1.81 -22.96
CA ASP A 749 -13.32 3.27 -23.20
C ASP A 749 -13.91 4.03 -21.99
N GLY A 750 -14.01 3.40 -20.81
CA GLY A 750 -14.63 3.98 -19.62
C GLY A 750 -16.17 3.92 -19.60
N PRO A 751 -16.83 4.20 -18.46
CA PRO A 751 -18.25 3.90 -18.25
C PRO A 751 -19.21 4.92 -18.89
N ALA A 752 -20.25 4.43 -19.58
CA ALA A 752 -21.39 5.23 -20.01
C ALA A 752 -22.44 5.35 -18.89
N SER A 753 -22.78 6.59 -18.52
CA SER A 753 -23.79 6.92 -17.50
C SER A 753 -25.18 6.33 -17.82
N ARG A 754 -25.76 5.53 -16.92
CA ARG A 754 -27.20 5.20 -16.89
C ARG A 754 -27.87 5.77 -15.62
N PRO A 755 -29.15 6.16 -15.71
CA PRO A 755 -29.81 6.96 -14.67
C PRO A 755 -30.22 6.11 -13.46
N SER A 756 -30.19 6.75 -12.30
CA SER A 756 -30.44 6.20 -10.97
C SER A 756 -31.92 5.85 -10.70
N PRO A 757 -32.21 4.73 -10.00
CA PRO A 757 -33.48 4.55 -9.29
C PRO A 757 -33.34 4.87 -7.79
N ARG A 758 -34.44 5.38 -7.21
CA ARG A 758 -34.62 5.86 -5.82
C ARG A 758 -34.60 4.74 -4.74
N PRO A 759 -34.50 5.08 -3.43
CA PRO A 759 -34.03 4.16 -2.38
C PRO A 759 -35.13 3.51 -1.52
N SER A 760 -34.78 2.38 -0.89
CA SER A 760 -35.38 1.81 0.35
C SER A 760 -34.39 0.80 0.96
N ARG A 761 -33.74 1.07 2.11
CA ARG A 761 -34.11 0.86 3.54
C ARG A 761 -33.69 -0.51 4.13
N GLU A 762 -33.04 -0.42 5.31
CA GLU A 762 -32.88 -1.42 6.40
C GLU A 762 -31.93 -2.61 6.13
N SER A 763 -31.13 -3.17 7.05
CA SER A 763 -30.81 -2.95 8.49
C SER A 763 -29.74 -3.97 8.93
N GLY A 764 -28.85 -3.60 9.87
CA GLY A 764 -28.49 -4.48 11.00
C GLY A 764 -27.22 -5.37 10.94
N GLU A 765 -26.21 -4.95 11.73
CA GLU A 765 -25.41 -5.73 12.72
C GLU A 765 -24.56 -6.95 12.27
N ARG A 766 -23.43 -7.35 12.86
CA ARG A 766 -22.35 -6.85 13.76
C ARG A 766 -21.34 -8.04 13.83
N LYS A 767 -20.01 -7.78 13.73
CA LYS A 767 -18.79 -8.32 14.41
C LYS A 767 -18.75 -9.75 15.05
N PRO A 768 -17.61 -10.26 15.59
CA PRO A 768 -16.15 -10.07 15.35
C PRO A 768 -15.42 -11.47 15.21
N GLY A 769 -14.14 -11.64 14.86
CA GLY A 769 -12.89 -11.25 15.53
C GLY A 769 -11.95 -12.49 15.63
N GLY A 770 -10.63 -12.31 15.61
CA GLY A 770 -9.67 -13.40 15.85
C GLY A 770 -8.23 -13.08 15.45
N ARG A 771 -7.40 -12.76 16.44
CA ARG A 771 -5.95 -12.48 16.43
C ARG A 771 -5.14 -13.79 16.37
N ILE A 772 -3.86 -13.76 15.94
CA ILE A 772 -2.70 -14.47 16.55
C ILE A 772 -1.38 -13.97 15.90
N GLU A 773 -0.36 -13.80 16.76
CA GLU A 773 1.03 -13.37 16.53
C GLU A 773 1.97 -14.48 16.00
N VAL A 774 3.18 -14.13 15.50
CA VAL A 774 4.51 -14.35 16.15
C VAL A 774 5.71 -14.18 15.17
N ARG A 775 6.61 -13.26 15.54
CA ARG A 775 8.10 -13.12 15.41
C ARG A 775 8.94 -13.96 14.41
N ARG A 776 9.91 -13.31 13.73
CA ARG A 776 11.39 -13.33 14.01
C ARG A 776 12.27 -12.61 12.95
N ASP A 777 13.05 -11.64 13.44
CA ASP A 777 14.48 -11.27 13.25
C ASP A 777 15.36 -11.70 12.03
N LEU A 778 16.16 -10.69 11.62
CA LEU A 778 17.55 -10.63 11.10
C LEU A 778 17.85 -10.61 9.57
N PHE A 779 18.34 -9.47 9.08
CA PHE A 779 19.07 -9.27 7.82
C PHE A 779 20.33 -8.40 8.01
N GLY A 780 21.41 -8.75 7.32
CA GLY A 780 22.65 -7.98 7.17
C GLY A 780 22.58 -6.94 6.05
N VAL A 781 23.33 -5.84 6.21
CA VAL A 781 23.16 -4.52 5.55
C VAL A 781 24.37 -4.16 4.66
N ASP A 782 24.11 -3.40 3.57
CA ASP A 782 25.12 -2.64 2.79
C ASP A 782 24.88 -1.11 2.88
N ARG A 783 25.95 -0.31 2.81
CA ARG A 783 26.14 1.02 3.45
C ARG A 783 26.21 2.23 2.47
N SER A 784 25.08 2.82 2.09
CA SER A 784 25.07 4.16 1.45
C SER A 784 23.79 4.99 1.69
N LEU A 785 22.95 4.59 2.65
CA LEU A 785 21.70 5.25 2.99
C LEU A 785 21.56 5.25 4.52
N TRP A 786 21.55 6.43 5.14
CA TRP A 786 21.25 6.57 6.56
C TRP A 786 19.75 6.77 6.71
N LEU A 787 19.05 5.64 6.76
CA LEU A 787 17.64 5.56 7.13
C LEU A 787 17.57 5.47 8.66
N TYR A 788 17.04 6.50 9.32
CA TYR A 788 16.77 6.50 10.77
C TYR A 788 15.34 6.05 11.07
#